data_AF-A0A517T1S1-F1
#
_entry.id   AF-A0A517T1S1-F1
#
_cell.length_a   1.000
_cell.length_b   1.000
_cell.length_c   1.000
_cell.angle_alpha   90.00
_cell.angle_beta   90.00
_cell.angle_gamma   90.00
#
_symmetry.space_group_name_H-M   'P 1'
#
loop_
_entity.id
_entity.type
_entity.pdbx_description
1 polymer ?
#
loop_
_entity_poly.entity_id
_entity_poly.type
_entity_poly.pdbx_seq_one_letter_code
_entity_poly.pdbx_strand_id
1 'polypeptide(L)'
;MIRQRPFMLFALIFLLGPQVQYDVTGQDRIGRGGAAGLANPSYSIQTIRDAHTDTSPVFVVQNELDKLIDSDGGGACPISAALIAMQTVRSMAGATLHPQPHRYALQLFREQPELKEGRIPNDRFVNLLKKVAAAGGKIDVDVETVSATNSRHTETGPYWSQTNGPDLSLNPGELKILSYTVTTASGVWLGRHFVLLKSLEGEQVRVVDPTRPFKDYQYAIQFRGDEAAPKAAVILDNLSRNDENEPIFELNTVFTIKILGTHKNKNNPSMASVDQIKAEIDLLAKELQVEDKLTSPTEWRRRGARFGLPGLDLPTSEGGSNWSAEQMLEVFRHAGRHNLNLRDVVGGAHGRPAIKLESDFAKAAVQDLIDGRAYFAVAITEEGAGTHTKNIQSRAIRDGNGFRLTGSKLWNARLRQATHVVLYVQAANGRPGKQTAFLLAANHPGLEIVDRYAHGLTGNSFGGLKFDQMYVGPEHLIGEDGDGGDLFEEHFLYWRLMQSAAAIGCGERALEVMAERIREREAFGGPIGRFTHLQQPIGEQLTKLRMALALSREAARYFDQGNYDAAEPLVNGIKAEGVEFALAACDAAMRAHGALGYSREVDLGDRVRDLMGLRIADGTTDVMRMTVVRDAYGHDLWQMAIETNTPQSD
;
A
#
# COMPACT_ATOMS: atom_id res chain seq x y z
N MET A 1 -37.94 -23.52 -45.72
CA MET A 1 -38.85 -22.65 -44.95
C MET A 1 -38.67 -22.95 -43.47
N ILE A 2 -38.05 -22.04 -42.72
CA ILE A 2 -38.30 -21.72 -41.30
C ILE A 2 -37.45 -20.47 -41.00
N ARG A 3 -38.05 -19.57 -40.23
CA ARG A 3 -37.81 -18.13 -40.15
C ARG A 3 -36.60 -17.73 -39.29
N GLN A 4 -36.05 -16.58 -39.69
CA GLN A 4 -35.09 -15.71 -39.01
C GLN A 4 -35.49 -15.29 -37.58
N ARG A 5 -34.51 -15.18 -36.68
CA ARG A 5 -34.28 -14.00 -35.80
C ARG A 5 -32.76 -13.82 -35.54
N PRO A 6 -32.26 -12.57 -35.43
CA PRO A 6 -30.84 -12.26 -35.60
C PRO A 6 -30.07 -12.14 -34.27
N PHE A 7 -28.81 -12.55 -34.31
CA PHE A 7 -27.75 -12.12 -33.40
C PHE A 7 -27.45 -10.64 -33.65
N MET A 8 -27.47 -9.80 -32.61
CA MET A 8 -27.07 -8.39 -32.70
C MET A 8 -25.92 -8.12 -31.72
N LEU A 9 -24.72 -8.05 -32.29
CA LEU A 9 -23.65 -7.08 -32.07
C LEU A 9 -23.45 -6.54 -30.63
N PHE A 10 -22.45 -7.07 -29.92
CA PHE A 10 -21.77 -6.38 -28.81
C PHE A 10 -20.56 -5.63 -29.38
N ALA A 11 -20.66 -4.31 -29.52
CA ALA A 11 -19.52 -3.43 -29.78
C ALA A 11 -19.77 -2.03 -29.20
N LEU A 12 -18.80 -1.55 -28.42
CA LEU A 12 -18.47 -0.16 -28.08
C LEU A 12 -19.60 0.76 -27.55
N ILE A 13 -19.47 1.19 -26.30
CA ILE A 13 -19.38 2.60 -25.84
C ILE A 13 -19.10 2.55 -24.32
N PHE A 14 -17.87 2.87 -23.90
CA PHE A 14 -17.57 3.45 -22.58
C PHE A 14 -16.28 4.25 -22.71
N LEU A 15 -16.42 5.44 -23.30
CA LEU A 15 -15.47 6.55 -23.22
C LEU A 15 -16.25 7.74 -22.67
N LEU A 16 -15.70 8.37 -21.62
CA LEU A 16 -16.03 9.69 -21.10
C LEU A 16 -17.39 9.82 -20.38
N GLY A 17 -17.41 9.49 -19.08
CA GLY A 17 -18.35 10.10 -18.13
C GLY A 17 -17.71 11.36 -17.50
N PRO A 18 -18.44 12.46 -17.32
CA PRO A 18 -17.87 13.70 -16.77
C PRO A 18 -17.47 13.52 -15.30
N GLN A 19 -16.30 14.03 -14.93
CA GLN A 19 -15.96 14.29 -13.53
C GLN A 19 -16.93 15.36 -13.01
N VAL A 20 -17.90 14.94 -12.18
CA VAL A 20 -18.74 15.89 -11.44
C VAL A 20 -17.93 16.33 -10.21
N GLN A 21 -17.34 17.53 -10.29
CA GLN A 21 -16.94 18.28 -9.10
C GLN A 21 -18.21 18.69 -8.34
N TYR A 22 -18.35 18.26 -7.10
CA TYR A 22 -19.35 18.81 -6.19
C TYR A 22 -18.86 20.15 -5.67
N ASP A 23 -19.48 21.22 -6.15
CA ASP A 23 -19.41 22.55 -5.56
C ASP A 23 -20.48 22.63 -4.47
N VAL A 24 -20.09 22.51 -3.20
CA VAL A 24 -21.02 22.64 -2.07
C VAL A 24 -21.07 24.11 -1.69
N THR A 25 -21.98 24.84 -2.33
CA THR A 25 -22.38 26.19 -1.93
C THR A 25 -22.93 26.16 -0.51
N GLY A 26 -22.42 27.05 0.35
CA GLY A 26 -22.75 27.09 1.76
C GLY A 26 -24.21 27.44 2.03
N GLN A 27 -24.95 26.49 2.62
CA GLN A 27 -26.04 26.70 3.58
C GLN A 27 -26.48 25.32 4.10
N ASP A 28 -25.64 24.67 4.90
CA ASP A 28 -26.05 23.62 5.86
C ASP A 28 -24.93 23.38 6.88
N ARG A 29 -24.58 24.46 7.57
CA ARG A 29 -23.53 24.54 8.60
C ARG A 29 -24.05 24.18 10.01
N ILE A 30 -24.97 23.21 10.14
CA ILE A 30 -25.47 22.79 11.45
C ILE A 30 -25.20 21.29 11.64
N GLY A 31 -24.10 20.97 12.31
CA GLY A 31 -23.73 19.59 12.66
C GLY A 31 -22.24 19.30 12.86
N ARG A 32 -21.34 20.30 12.84
CA ARG A 32 -19.91 20.06 13.15
C ARG A 32 -19.65 20.05 14.65
N GLY A 33 -19.26 18.88 15.15
CA GLY A 33 -18.15 18.75 16.10
C GLY A 33 -18.48 18.36 17.53
N GLY A 34 -18.50 17.05 17.81
CA GLY A 34 -17.97 16.54 19.08
C GLY A 34 -16.44 16.66 19.09
N ALA A 35 -15.81 16.62 20.26
CA ALA A 35 -14.42 17.02 20.57
C ALA A 35 -13.27 16.40 19.71
N ALA A 36 -13.55 15.47 18.80
CA ALA A 36 -12.59 14.77 17.95
C ALA A 36 -12.71 15.03 16.42
N GLY A 37 -13.67 15.85 15.96
CA GLY A 37 -13.84 16.14 14.52
C GLY A 37 -14.43 15.01 13.66
N LEU A 38 -14.78 13.87 14.27
CA LEU A 38 -15.47 12.74 13.64
C LEU A 38 -16.97 13.01 13.51
N ALA A 39 -17.58 12.56 12.40
CA ALA A 39 -19.02 12.72 12.19
C ALA A 39 -19.84 11.68 12.97
N ASN A 40 -21.12 12.00 13.21
CA ASN A 40 -22.08 11.08 13.81
C ASN A 40 -22.48 9.99 12.78
N PRO A 41 -22.72 8.73 13.20
CA PRO A 41 -23.18 7.65 12.32
C PRO A 41 -24.43 8.01 11.50
N SER A 42 -25.41 8.71 12.07
CA SER A 42 -26.66 9.07 11.36
C SER A 42 -26.39 9.91 10.10
N TYR A 43 -25.53 10.92 10.23
CA TYR A 43 -25.12 11.81 9.14
C TYR A 43 -24.32 11.06 8.07
N SER A 44 -23.42 10.20 8.51
CA SER A 44 -22.53 9.44 7.62
C SER A 44 -23.30 8.38 6.82
N ILE A 45 -24.28 7.73 7.44
CA ILE A 45 -25.20 6.80 6.77
C ILE A 45 -26.00 7.52 5.67
N GLN A 46 -26.46 8.75 5.93
CA GLN A 46 -27.15 9.53 4.90
C GLN A 46 -26.20 9.91 3.75
N THR A 47 -24.98 10.35 4.09
CA THR A 47 -23.94 10.72 3.10
C THR A 47 -23.63 9.56 2.14
N ILE A 48 -23.48 8.33 2.65
CA ILE A 48 -23.23 7.18 1.77
C ILE A 48 -24.44 6.79 0.91
N ARG A 49 -25.67 7.02 1.39
CA ARG A 49 -26.90 6.80 0.60
C ARG A 49 -26.97 7.78 -0.56
N ASP A 50 -26.69 9.05 -0.29
CA ASP A 50 -26.71 10.09 -1.31
C ASP A 50 -25.61 9.90 -2.37
N ALA A 51 -24.49 9.29 -1.98
CA ALA A 51 -23.39 8.93 -2.89
C ALA A 51 -23.65 7.68 -3.75
N HIS A 52 -24.69 6.88 -3.45
CA HIS A 52 -24.96 5.64 -4.17
C HIS A 52 -25.69 5.89 -5.49
N THR A 53 -25.14 5.35 -6.58
CA THR A 53 -25.81 5.33 -7.90
C THR A 53 -25.60 3.98 -8.60
N ASP A 54 -26.43 3.68 -9.60
CA ASP A 54 -26.27 2.46 -10.42
C ASP A 54 -24.90 2.39 -11.13
N THR A 55 -24.27 3.53 -11.39
CA THR A 55 -22.95 3.62 -12.06
C THR A 55 -21.79 3.70 -11.08
N SER A 56 -22.06 3.98 -9.80
CA SER A 56 -21.06 4.07 -8.73
C SER A 56 -21.65 3.47 -7.43
N PRO A 57 -21.80 2.14 -7.38
CA PRO A 57 -22.49 1.51 -6.26
C PRO A 57 -21.61 1.51 -5.00
N VAL A 58 -22.05 2.24 -3.98
CA VAL A 58 -21.39 2.32 -2.66
C VAL A 58 -21.85 1.20 -1.71
N PHE A 59 -23.07 0.69 -1.90
CA PHE A 59 -23.67 -0.36 -1.07
C PHE A 59 -23.52 -1.70 -1.79
N VAL A 60 -23.16 -2.74 -1.05
CA VAL A 60 -23.26 -4.14 -1.49
C VAL A 60 -24.46 -4.73 -0.76
N VAL A 61 -25.57 -4.95 -1.46
CA VAL A 61 -26.82 -5.39 -0.82
C VAL A 61 -26.81 -6.91 -0.64
N GLN A 62 -27.49 -7.39 0.41
CA GLN A 62 -27.46 -8.81 0.77
C GLN A 62 -27.82 -9.74 -0.41
N ASN A 63 -28.88 -9.41 -1.17
CA ASN A 63 -29.36 -10.24 -2.29
C ASN A 63 -28.34 -10.40 -3.43
N GLU A 64 -27.35 -9.50 -3.52
CA GLU A 64 -26.25 -9.65 -4.49
C GLU A 64 -25.26 -10.73 -4.04
N LEU A 65 -25.03 -10.82 -2.72
CA LEU A 65 -24.15 -11.82 -2.10
C LEU A 65 -24.82 -13.19 -2.00
N ASP A 66 -26.14 -13.24 -1.86
CA ASP A 66 -26.91 -14.50 -1.84
C ASP A 66 -26.72 -15.33 -3.12
N LYS A 67 -26.30 -14.71 -4.23
CA LYS A 67 -25.98 -15.44 -5.48
C LYS A 67 -24.63 -16.15 -5.44
N LEU A 68 -23.79 -15.81 -4.47
CA LEU A 68 -22.40 -16.27 -4.34
C LEU A 68 -22.18 -17.18 -3.13
N ILE A 69 -23.12 -17.16 -2.18
CA ILE A 69 -23.11 -17.91 -0.92
C ILE A 69 -24.24 -18.94 -0.97
N ASP A 70 -24.03 -20.11 -0.38
CA ASP A 70 -25.08 -21.12 -0.28
C ASP A 70 -26.33 -20.55 0.41
N SER A 71 -27.50 -20.69 -0.23
CA SER A 71 -28.77 -20.06 0.19
C SER A 71 -29.26 -20.58 1.53
N ASP A 72 -28.84 -21.77 1.95
CA ASP A 72 -29.23 -22.37 3.23
C ASP A 72 -28.33 -21.93 4.41
N GLY A 73 -27.25 -21.17 4.12
CA GLY A 73 -26.14 -20.92 5.05
C GLY A 73 -26.18 -19.63 5.86
N GLY A 74 -26.85 -18.56 5.45
CA GLY A 74 -27.00 -17.33 6.27
C GLY A 74 -25.74 -16.45 6.45
N GLY A 75 -24.80 -16.47 5.49
CA GLY A 75 -23.57 -15.65 5.52
C GLY A 75 -23.66 -14.27 4.83
N ALA A 76 -24.62 -14.08 3.93
CA ALA A 76 -24.71 -12.85 3.12
C ALA A 76 -25.05 -11.60 3.94
N CYS A 77 -25.99 -11.72 4.90
CA CYS A 77 -26.40 -10.62 5.76
C CYS A 77 -25.24 -10.00 6.55
N PRO A 78 -24.47 -10.77 7.35
CA PRO A 78 -23.34 -10.20 8.08
C PRO A 78 -22.27 -9.61 7.15
N ILE A 79 -21.96 -10.24 6.02
CA ILE A 79 -20.94 -9.69 5.09
C ILE A 79 -21.39 -8.36 4.50
N SER A 80 -22.65 -8.27 4.05
CA SER A 80 -23.23 -7.02 3.57
C SER A 80 -23.24 -5.95 4.67
N ALA A 81 -23.63 -6.30 5.91
CA ALA A 81 -23.57 -5.39 7.05
C ALA A 81 -22.15 -4.87 7.32
N ALA A 82 -21.13 -5.72 7.25
CA ALA A 82 -19.73 -5.34 7.42
C ALA A 82 -19.25 -4.38 6.31
N LEU A 83 -19.61 -4.64 5.06
CA LEU A 83 -19.25 -3.78 3.92
C LEU A 83 -19.96 -2.42 3.97
N ILE A 84 -21.21 -2.37 4.43
CA ILE A 84 -21.91 -1.11 4.66
C ILE A 84 -21.25 -0.35 5.81
N ALA A 85 -20.92 -1.05 6.91
CA ALA A 85 -20.23 -0.46 8.06
C ALA A 85 -18.88 0.12 7.66
N MET A 86 -18.16 -0.51 6.74
CA MET A 86 -16.93 0.03 6.13
C MET A 86 -17.16 1.44 5.57
N GLN A 87 -18.15 1.59 4.69
CA GLN A 87 -18.40 2.86 4.01
C GLN A 87 -18.87 3.92 5.00
N THR A 88 -19.68 3.52 5.98
CA THR A 88 -20.11 4.41 7.06
C THR A 88 -18.92 4.89 7.91
N VAL A 89 -18.04 3.99 8.35
CA VAL A 89 -16.84 4.33 9.13
C VAL A 89 -15.91 5.27 8.34
N ARG A 90 -15.76 5.03 7.03
CA ARG A 90 -14.98 5.91 6.15
C ARG A 90 -15.56 7.31 6.08
N SER A 91 -16.87 7.41 5.85
CA SER A 91 -17.57 8.69 5.87
C SER A 91 -17.45 9.38 7.25
N MET A 92 -17.53 8.63 8.35
CA MET A 92 -17.38 9.17 9.72
C MET A 92 -15.98 9.73 9.98
N ALA A 93 -14.95 9.08 9.42
CA ALA A 93 -13.56 9.49 9.50
C ALA A 93 -13.17 10.58 8.50
N GLY A 94 -14.08 11.00 7.61
CA GLY A 94 -13.78 11.94 6.52
C GLY A 94 -12.91 11.36 5.40
N ALA A 95 -12.79 10.03 5.33
CA ALA A 95 -12.10 9.33 4.25
C ALA A 95 -12.99 9.26 2.99
N THR A 96 -12.37 9.20 1.82
CA THR A 96 -13.08 8.90 0.56
C THR A 96 -13.80 7.56 0.66
N LEU A 97 -14.94 7.36 0.00
CA LEU A 97 -15.64 6.07 -0.02
C LEU A 97 -14.90 5.06 -0.89
N HIS A 98 -15.03 3.76 -0.58
CA HIS A 98 -14.42 2.71 -1.41
C HIS A 98 -15.11 2.69 -2.79
N PRO A 99 -14.37 2.83 -3.90
CA PRO A 99 -14.97 3.03 -5.23
C PRO A 99 -15.57 1.75 -5.83
N GLN A 100 -15.17 0.57 -5.36
CA GLN A 100 -15.60 -0.73 -5.92
C GLN A 100 -15.87 -1.79 -4.83
N PRO A 101 -16.82 -1.57 -3.92
CA PRO A 101 -17.02 -2.44 -2.76
C PRO A 101 -17.43 -3.87 -3.14
N HIS A 102 -18.08 -4.08 -4.29
CA HIS A 102 -18.37 -5.42 -4.82
C HIS A 102 -17.12 -6.20 -5.21
N ARG A 103 -16.12 -5.54 -5.80
CA ARG A 103 -14.84 -6.21 -6.12
C ARG A 103 -14.09 -6.58 -4.86
N TYR A 104 -14.14 -5.72 -3.84
CA TYR A 104 -13.59 -6.04 -2.54
C TYR A 104 -14.31 -7.24 -1.89
N ALA A 105 -15.63 -7.34 -2.01
CA ALA A 105 -16.37 -8.53 -1.57
C ALA A 105 -15.88 -9.81 -2.28
N LEU A 106 -15.65 -9.77 -3.59
CA LEU A 106 -15.10 -10.90 -4.35
C LEU A 106 -13.67 -11.26 -3.93
N GLN A 107 -12.86 -10.27 -3.56
CA GLN A 107 -11.52 -10.48 -3.02
C GLN A 107 -11.59 -11.17 -1.65
N LEU A 108 -12.45 -10.70 -0.74
CA LEU A 108 -12.69 -11.34 0.56
C LEU A 108 -13.07 -12.81 0.41
N PHE A 109 -13.93 -13.13 -0.56
CA PHE A 109 -14.32 -14.50 -0.87
C PHE A 109 -13.21 -15.37 -1.47
N ARG A 110 -12.18 -14.77 -2.05
CA ARG A 110 -10.99 -15.46 -2.56
C ARG A 110 -10.00 -15.73 -1.44
N GLU A 111 -9.78 -14.73 -0.60
CA GLU A 111 -8.83 -14.79 0.53
C GLU A 111 -9.36 -15.61 1.71
N GLN A 112 -10.68 -15.61 1.91
CA GLN A 112 -11.36 -16.34 2.98
C GLN A 112 -12.53 -17.15 2.37
N PRO A 113 -12.22 -18.28 1.70
CA PRO A 113 -13.25 -19.16 1.13
C PRO A 113 -14.32 -19.59 2.14
N GLU A 114 -13.95 -19.70 3.43
CA GLU A 114 -14.83 -20.06 4.54
C GLU A 114 -15.98 -19.06 4.76
N LEU A 115 -15.87 -17.82 4.27
CA LEU A 115 -16.97 -16.86 4.28
C LEU A 115 -18.16 -17.30 3.41
N LYS A 116 -17.96 -18.28 2.52
CA LYS A 116 -19.02 -18.90 1.71
C LYS A 116 -19.72 -20.05 2.43
N GLU A 117 -19.18 -20.53 3.54
CA GLU A 117 -19.64 -21.74 4.26
C GLU A 117 -20.81 -21.48 5.23
N GLY A 118 -21.45 -20.30 5.15
CA GLY A 118 -22.68 -20.00 5.89
C GLY A 118 -22.50 -19.10 7.10
N ARG A 119 -23.10 -19.48 8.24
CA ARG A 119 -23.33 -18.57 9.40
C ARG A 119 -22.01 -18.12 10.02
N ILE A 120 -21.90 -16.82 10.29
CA ILE A 120 -20.71 -16.20 10.86
C ILE A 120 -20.88 -16.03 12.39
N PRO A 121 -20.04 -16.67 13.23
CA PRO A 121 -20.04 -16.46 14.67
C PRO A 121 -19.47 -15.07 15.05
N ASN A 122 -19.62 -14.67 16.31
CA ASN A 122 -19.28 -13.31 16.77
C ASN A 122 -17.81 -12.95 16.55
N ASP A 123 -16.89 -13.85 16.91
CA ASP A 123 -15.44 -13.69 16.74
C ASP A 123 -15.05 -13.51 15.26
N ARG A 124 -15.62 -14.32 14.37
CA ARG A 124 -15.38 -14.20 12.92
C ARG A 124 -15.96 -12.90 12.38
N PHE A 125 -17.12 -12.47 12.87
CA PHE A 125 -17.71 -11.20 12.46
C PHE A 125 -16.87 -10.00 12.91
N VAL A 126 -16.33 -10.03 14.14
CA VAL A 126 -15.37 -9.02 14.63
C VAL A 126 -14.13 -8.99 13.75
N ASN A 127 -13.57 -10.14 13.40
CA ASN A 127 -12.40 -10.22 12.51
C ASN A 127 -12.73 -9.67 11.11
N LEU A 128 -13.92 -9.96 10.59
CA LEU A 128 -14.40 -9.40 9.33
C LEU A 128 -14.50 -7.87 9.40
N LEU A 129 -15.08 -7.31 10.47
CA LEU A 129 -15.19 -5.86 10.66
C LEU A 129 -13.81 -5.19 10.73
N LYS A 130 -12.86 -5.78 11.47
CA LYS A 130 -11.48 -5.28 11.56
C LYS A 130 -10.77 -5.31 10.20
N LYS A 131 -10.88 -6.42 9.46
CA LYS A 131 -10.29 -6.56 8.12
C LYS A 131 -10.88 -5.58 7.11
N VAL A 132 -12.20 -5.46 7.10
CA VAL A 132 -12.92 -4.57 6.19
C VAL A 132 -12.61 -3.10 6.49
N ALA A 133 -12.49 -2.71 7.77
CA ALA A 133 -12.03 -1.37 8.14
C ALA A 133 -10.57 -1.10 7.71
N ALA A 134 -9.68 -2.08 7.85
CA ALA A 134 -8.27 -1.95 7.48
C ALA A 134 -8.05 -1.77 5.97
N ALA A 135 -8.73 -2.57 5.14
CA ALA A 135 -8.58 -2.55 3.68
C ALA A 135 -9.18 -1.30 3.02
N GLY A 136 -10.07 -0.58 3.72
CA GLY A 136 -10.66 0.64 3.19
C GLY A 136 -9.69 1.82 3.14
N GLY A 137 -8.86 2.03 4.16
CA GLY A 137 -8.06 3.26 4.20
C GLY A 137 -7.33 3.44 5.52
N LYS A 138 -6.96 2.32 6.16
CA LYS A 138 -6.33 2.24 7.49
C LYS A 138 -6.97 3.20 8.49
N ILE A 139 -8.28 3.06 8.65
CA ILE A 139 -9.00 3.64 9.79
C ILE A 139 -8.86 2.62 10.92
N ASP A 140 -8.07 2.96 11.93
CA ASP A 140 -7.95 2.12 13.11
C ASP A 140 -9.28 2.09 13.85
N VAL A 141 -9.79 0.88 14.02
CA VAL A 141 -11.04 0.64 14.75
C VAL A 141 -10.80 -0.38 15.84
N ASP A 142 -11.38 -0.11 17.01
CA ASP A 142 -11.63 -1.13 18.00
C ASP A 142 -13.07 -1.63 17.87
N VAL A 143 -13.30 -2.90 18.15
CA VAL A 143 -14.63 -3.51 18.04
C VAL A 143 -14.96 -4.17 19.37
N GLU A 144 -15.81 -3.51 20.14
CA GLU A 144 -16.37 -4.05 21.37
C GLU A 144 -17.60 -4.89 21.04
N THR A 145 -17.70 -6.08 21.64
CA THR A 145 -18.83 -6.98 21.43
C THR A 145 -19.47 -7.28 22.77
N VAL A 146 -20.74 -6.89 22.95
CA VAL A 146 -21.51 -7.18 24.17
C VAL A 146 -22.74 -7.99 23.79
N SER A 147 -22.99 -9.11 24.47
CA SER A 147 -24.10 -10.01 24.15
C SER A 147 -25.14 -10.10 25.27
N ALA A 148 -26.32 -10.62 24.95
CA ALA A 148 -27.30 -11.02 25.93
C ALA A 148 -26.74 -12.19 26.75
N THR A 149 -27.08 -12.24 28.04
CA THR A 149 -26.73 -13.37 28.92
C THR A 149 -27.29 -14.72 28.45
N ASN A 150 -28.40 -14.69 27.70
CA ASN A 150 -29.02 -15.85 27.07
C ASN A 150 -28.60 -16.04 25.60
N SER A 151 -27.60 -15.30 25.10
CA SER A 151 -27.23 -15.35 23.69
C SER A 151 -26.61 -16.69 23.31
N ARG A 152 -27.10 -17.27 22.21
CA ARG A 152 -26.59 -18.54 21.65
C ARG A 152 -25.32 -18.37 20.80
N HIS A 153 -24.81 -17.15 20.67
CA HIS A 153 -23.71 -16.81 19.77
C HIS A 153 -22.38 -16.56 20.49
N THR A 154 -22.38 -16.69 21.82
CA THR A 154 -21.17 -16.63 22.64
C THR A 154 -21.33 -17.50 23.88
N GLU A 155 -20.36 -18.37 24.13
CA GLU A 155 -20.29 -19.17 25.36
C GLU A 155 -19.55 -18.41 26.48
N THR A 156 -18.69 -17.48 26.10
CA THR A 156 -17.82 -16.72 27.01
C THR A 156 -17.59 -15.31 26.47
N GLY A 157 -17.80 -14.28 27.28
CA GLY A 157 -17.50 -12.90 26.89
C GLY A 157 -18.61 -11.94 27.27
N PRO A 158 -18.33 -10.62 27.32
CA PRO A 158 -19.04 -9.68 28.18
C PRO A 158 -20.53 -9.58 27.83
N TYR A 159 -21.35 -9.70 28.88
CA TYR A 159 -22.79 -9.60 28.79
C TYR A 159 -23.27 -8.22 29.23
N TRP A 160 -24.34 -7.71 28.61
CA TRP A 160 -24.99 -6.52 29.15
C TRP A 160 -25.79 -6.87 30.41
N SER A 161 -26.01 -5.87 31.26
CA SER A 161 -26.81 -6.02 32.47
C SER A 161 -28.26 -6.38 32.12
N GLN A 162 -28.80 -7.41 32.76
CA GLN A 162 -30.23 -7.77 32.64
C GLN A 162 -31.17 -6.74 33.31
N THR A 163 -30.62 -5.75 34.03
CA THR A 163 -31.39 -4.64 34.61
C THR A 163 -31.31 -3.40 33.73
N ASN A 164 -30.13 -3.08 33.21
CA ASN A 164 -29.90 -1.84 32.45
C ASN A 164 -30.08 -2.02 30.92
N GLY A 165 -29.90 -3.24 30.40
CA GLY A 165 -29.95 -3.54 28.98
C GLY A 165 -28.65 -3.16 28.25
N PRO A 166 -28.60 -3.35 26.92
CA PRO A 166 -27.46 -2.96 26.10
C PRO A 166 -27.36 -1.43 25.95
N ASP A 167 -26.13 -0.93 25.83
CA ASP A 167 -25.90 0.46 25.43
C ASP A 167 -26.11 0.65 23.92
N LEU A 168 -27.14 1.42 23.58
CA LEU A 168 -27.52 1.79 22.21
C LEU A 168 -27.30 3.27 21.91
N SER A 169 -26.60 4.00 22.78
CA SER A 169 -26.29 5.42 22.55
C SER A 169 -25.49 5.64 21.25
N LEU A 170 -25.71 6.77 20.58
CA LEU A 170 -25.01 7.12 19.34
C LEU A 170 -24.02 8.25 19.59
N ASN A 171 -22.74 7.88 19.70
CA ASN A 171 -21.66 8.83 19.94
C ASN A 171 -20.88 9.11 18.65
N PRO A 172 -20.38 10.35 18.43
CA PRO A 172 -19.45 10.62 17.33
C PRO A 172 -18.24 9.69 17.38
N GLY A 173 -17.87 9.11 16.23
CA GLY A 173 -16.78 8.14 16.16
C GLY A 173 -17.15 6.70 16.56
N GLU A 174 -18.39 6.44 16.94
CA GLU A 174 -18.88 5.08 17.24
C GLU A 174 -20.00 4.66 16.27
N LEU A 175 -19.89 3.46 15.70
CA LEU A 175 -20.92 2.84 14.88
C LEU A 175 -21.37 1.53 15.52
N LYS A 176 -22.67 1.37 15.76
CA LYS A 176 -23.25 0.16 16.36
C LYS A 176 -23.90 -0.73 15.30
N ILE A 177 -23.58 -2.02 15.34
CA ILE A 177 -24.27 -3.08 14.58
C ILE A 177 -25.04 -3.94 15.58
N LEU A 178 -26.34 -4.08 15.34
CA LEU A 178 -27.23 -4.89 16.14
C LEU A 178 -27.40 -6.24 15.46
N SER A 179 -27.28 -7.32 16.22
CA SER A 179 -27.60 -8.65 15.76
C SER A 179 -28.69 -9.27 16.61
N TYR A 180 -29.74 -9.74 15.95
CA TYR A 180 -30.91 -10.34 16.59
C TYR A 180 -31.24 -11.71 16.00
N THR A 181 -31.82 -12.56 16.83
CA THR A 181 -32.35 -13.87 16.44
C THR A 181 -33.79 -13.70 15.99
N VAL A 182 -34.16 -14.43 14.94
CA VAL A 182 -35.52 -14.48 14.42
C VAL A 182 -36.13 -15.82 14.81
N THR A 183 -37.23 -15.82 15.57
CA THR A 183 -37.99 -17.04 15.90
C THR A 183 -39.46 -16.89 15.53
N THR A 184 -40.17 -17.96 15.20
CA THR A 184 -41.64 -17.91 15.12
C THR A 184 -42.25 -17.64 16.50
N ALA A 185 -43.53 -17.25 16.54
CA ALA A 185 -44.30 -17.16 17.79
C ALA A 185 -44.31 -18.50 18.58
N SER A 186 -44.18 -19.63 17.89
CA SER A 186 -44.06 -20.97 18.47
C SER A 186 -42.64 -21.35 18.93
N GLY A 187 -41.66 -20.44 18.82
CA GLY A 187 -40.29 -20.64 19.28
C GLY A 187 -39.37 -21.37 18.29
N VAL A 188 -39.81 -21.59 17.04
CA VAL A 188 -38.97 -22.20 16.00
C VAL A 188 -37.94 -21.18 15.53
N TRP A 189 -36.67 -21.56 15.55
CA TRP A 189 -35.57 -20.70 15.14
C TRP A 189 -35.50 -20.59 13.60
N LEU A 190 -35.57 -19.36 13.09
CA LEU A 190 -35.58 -19.06 11.65
C LEU A 190 -34.24 -18.52 11.15
N GLY A 191 -33.48 -17.82 12.00
CA GLY A 191 -32.24 -17.20 11.55
C GLY A 191 -31.63 -16.21 12.53
N ARG A 192 -30.54 -15.59 12.07
CA ARG A 192 -29.86 -14.49 12.73
C ARG A 192 -29.68 -13.37 11.71
N HIS A 193 -30.01 -12.14 12.10
CA HIS A 193 -29.90 -10.96 11.23
C HIS A 193 -28.95 -9.92 11.82
N PHE A 194 -28.42 -9.05 10.96
CA PHE A 194 -27.48 -7.97 11.33
C PHE A 194 -27.94 -6.66 10.69
N VAL A 195 -28.04 -5.59 11.48
CA VAL A 195 -28.47 -4.26 11.03
C VAL A 195 -27.60 -3.17 11.64
N LEU A 196 -27.41 -2.06 10.95
CA LEU A 196 -26.65 -0.92 11.47
C LEU A 196 -27.61 0.04 12.17
N LEU A 197 -27.29 0.49 13.38
CA LEU A 197 -28.09 1.47 14.11
C LEU A 197 -27.90 2.87 13.49
N LYS A 198 -29.00 3.44 13.00
CA LYS A 198 -29.03 4.77 12.35
C LYS A 198 -29.47 5.87 13.30
N SER A 199 -30.49 5.66 14.12
CA SER A 199 -30.92 6.63 15.14
C SER A 199 -31.59 5.92 16.32
N LEU A 200 -31.56 6.57 17.48
CA LEU A 200 -32.25 6.15 18.71
C LEU A 200 -33.06 7.35 19.24
N GLU A 201 -34.38 7.20 19.33
CA GLU A 201 -35.32 8.20 19.84
C GLU A 201 -36.19 7.55 20.93
N GLY A 202 -35.84 7.77 22.20
CA GLY A 202 -36.49 7.06 23.32
C GLY A 202 -36.26 5.55 23.23
N GLU A 203 -37.33 4.76 23.24
CA GLU A 203 -37.29 3.30 23.05
C GLU A 203 -37.54 2.89 21.59
N GLN A 204 -37.27 3.78 20.63
CA GLN A 204 -37.39 3.47 19.21
C GLN A 204 -36.05 3.56 18.50
N VAL A 205 -35.69 2.52 17.75
CA VAL A 205 -34.48 2.48 16.92
C VAL A 205 -34.84 2.52 15.45
N ARG A 206 -34.07 3.30 14.67
CA ARG A 206 -34.05 3.17 13.21
C ARG A 206 -32.77 2.51 12.77
N VAL A 207 -32.87 1.63 11.79
CA VAL A 207 -31.74 0.82 11.34
C VAL A 207 -31.59 0.81 9.82
N VAL A 208 -30.38 0.53 9.35
CA VAL A 208 -30.10 0.16 7.96
C VAL A 208 -30.12 -1.35 7.88
N ASP A 209 -31.09 -1.89 7.14
CA ASP A 209 -31.18 -3.33 6.85
C ASP A 209 -30.39 -3.67 5.58
N PRO A 210 -29.38 -4.56 5.64
CA PRO A 210 -28.60 -4.98 4.47
C PRO A 210 -29.41 -5.53 3.28
N THR A 211 -30.61 -6.07 3.54
CA THR A 211 -31.52 -6.57 2.51
C THR A 211 -32.12 -5.45 1.68
N ARG A 212 -32.41 -4.30 2.33
CA ARG A 212 -33.06 -3.13 1.71
C ARG A 212 -32.51 -1.85 2.34
N PRO A 213 -31.24 -1.50 2.09
CA PRO A 213 -30.56 -0.44 2.85
C PRO A 213 -31.09 0.97 2.57
N PHE A 214 -31.93 1.14 1.56
CA PHE A 214 -32.62 2.39 1.22
C PHE A 214 -34.00 2.55 1.86
N LYS A 215 -34.53 1.49 2.50
CA LYS A 215 -35.74 1.62 3.35
C LYS A 215 -35.32 2.04 4.76
N ASP A 216 -36.14 2.88 5.38
CA ASP A 216 -36.01 3.19 6.79
C ASP A 216 -36.84 2.19 7.60
N TYR A 217 -36.15 1.24 8.24
CA TYR A 217 -36.76 0.28 9.16
C TYR A 217 -36.74 0.84 10.57
N GLN A 218 -37.85 0.70 11.28
CA GLN A 218 -38.02 1.20 12.64
C GLN A 218 -38.56 0.10 13.54
N TYR A 219 -37.96 -0.03 14.73
CA TYR A 219 -38.39 -0.98 15.75
C TYR A 219 -38.61 -0.25 17.07
N ALA A 220 -39.65 -0.65 17.80
CA ALA A 220 -39.78 -0.35 19.22
C ALA A 220 -39.01 -1.38 20.04
N ILE A 221 -38.29 -0.94 21.07
CA ILE A 221 -37.60 -1.81 22.00
C ILE A 221 -38.60 -2.19 23.09
N GLN A 222 -38.86 -3.48 23.25
CA GLN A 222 -39.61 -4.02 24.37
C GLN A 222 -38.70 -4.86 25.25
N PHE A 223 -38.83 -4.69 26.56
CA PHE A 223 -38.11 -5.49 27.55
C PHE A 223 -39.01 -6.58 28.11
N ARG A 224 -38.49 -7.81 28.16
CA ARG A 224 -39.17 -8.95 28.79
C ARG A 224 -38.27 -9.52 29.89
N GLY A 225 -38.79 -9.62 31.10
CA GLY A 225 -38.04 -10.03 32.29
C GLY A 225 -38.92 -10.08 33.54
N ASP A 226 -38.34 -10.52 34.66
CA ASP A 226 -38.97 -10.48 35.98
C ASP A 226 -38.51 -9.23 36.77
N GLU A 227 -38.94 -9.08 38.02
CA GLU A 227 -38.56 -7.93 38.87
C GLU A 227 -37.04 -7.84 39.12
N ALA A 228 -36.31 -8.97 39.13
CA ALA A 228 -34.87 -9.00 39.37
C ALA A 228 -34.05 -8.72 38.10
N ALA A 229 -34.59 -9.08 36.94
CA ALA A 229 -33.95 -8.99 35.63
C ALA A 229 -34.94 -8.44 34.58
N PRO A 230 -35.43 -7.18 34.71
CA PRO A 230 -36.53 -6.65 33.90
C PRO A 230 -36.21 -6.55 32.40
N LYS A 231 -34.93 -6.58 32.03
CA LYS A 231 -34.41 -6.53 30.66
C LYS A 231 -33.64 -7.80 30.29
N ALA A 232 -34.06 -8.95 30.84
CA ALA A 232 -33.47 -10.25 30.54
C ALA A 232 -33.49 -10.58 29.04
N ALA A 233 -34.58 -10.24 28.35
CA ALA A 233 -34.71 -10.30 26.90
C ALA A 233 -35.10 -8.93 26.32
N VAL A 234 -34.49 -8.57 25.19
CA VAL A 234 -34.71 -7.31 24.49
C VAL A 234 -35.31 -7.62 23.12
N ILE A 235 -36.57 -7.27 22.92
CA ILE A 235 -37.33 -7.56 21.70
C ILE A 235 -37.38 -6.30 20.83
N LEU A 236 -37.08 -6.45 19.54
CA LEU A 236 -37.24 -5.42 18.53
C LEU A 236 -38.59 -5.62 17.86
N ASP A 237 -39.60 -4.87 18.29
CA ASP A 237 -40.96 -4.96 17.76
C ASP A 237 -41.11 -4.08 16.49
N ASN A 238 -41.55 -4.68 15.38
CA ASN A 238 -41.63 -3.99 14.10
C ASN A 238 -42.92 -3.18 14.00
N LEU A 239 -42.81 -1.87 14.26
CA LEU A 239 -43.93 -0.93 14.26
C LEU A 239 -44.70 -0.81 12.92
N SER A 240 -44.20 -1.43 11.85
CA SER A 240 -44.78 -1.36 10.50
C SER A 240 -45.70 -2.54 10.16
N ARG A 241 -45.87 -3.53 11.06
CA ARG A 241 -46.64 -4.76 10.80
C ARG A 241 -47.45 -5.16 12.04
N ASN A 242 -48.67 -5.67 11.84
CA ASN A 242 -49.67 -5.98 12.87
C ASN A 242 -50.28 -7.37 12.60
N ASP A 243 -49.52 -8.45 12.81
CA ASP A 243 -50.03 -9.83 12.75
C ASP A 243 -49.54 -10.66 13.96
N GLU A 244 -50.44 -11.42 14.58
CA GLU A 244 -50.18 -12.24 15.78
C GLU A 244 -49.30 -13.47 15.49
N ASN A 245 -49.13 -13.86 14.22
CA ASN A 245 -48.21 -14.93 13.81
C ASN A 245 -46.78 -14.44 13.50
N GLU A 246 -46.45 -13.21 13.88
CA GLU A 246 -45.18 -12.60 13.51
C GLU A 246 -43.95 -13.25 14.17
N PRO A 247 -42.82 -13.28 13.45
CA PRO A 247 -41.57 -13.69 14.02
C PRO A 247 -41.09 -12.69 15.09
N ILE A 248 -40.63 -13.23 16.22
CA ILE A 248 -40.03 -12.47 17.31
C ILE A 248 -38.57 -12.17 16.95
N PHE A 249 -38.19 -10.89 17.04
CA PHE A 249 -36.83 -10.42 16.82
C PHE A 249 -36.16 -10.12 18.18
N GLU A 250 -35.40 -11.07 18.69
CA GLU A 250 -34.72 -10.92 19.98
C GLU A 250 -33.29 -10.44 19.79
N LEU A 251 -32.94 -9.25 20.30
CA LEU A 251 -31.61 -8.68 20.25
C LEU A 251 -30.63 -9.54 21.06
N ASN A 252 -29.56 -10.00 20.40
CA ASN A 252 -28.62 -10.97 20.94
C ASN A 252 -27.22 -10.40 21.15
N THR A 253 -26.74 -9.56 20.24
CA THR A 253 -25.38 -9.01 20.30
C THR A 253 -25.35 -7.59 19.76
N VAL A 254 -24.63 -6.71 20.44
CA VAL A 254 -24.29 -5.36 19.96
C VAL A 254 -22.79 -5.31 19.71
N PHE A 255 -22.41 -5.01 18.46
CA PHE A 255 -21.04 -4.72 18.08
C PHE A 255 -20.88 -3.20 18.02
N THR A 256 -19.95 -2.64 18.80
CA THR A 256 -19.62 -1.21 18.77
C THR A 256 -18.26 -1.04 18.12
N ILE A 257 -18.25 -0.47 16.91
CA ILE A 257 -17.04 -0.11 16.18
C ILE A 257 -16.65 1.30 16.62
N LYS A 258 -15.52 1.42 17.32
CA LYS A 258 -14.96 2.69 17.78
C LYS A 258 -13.83 3.09 16.86
N ILE A 259 -13.96 4.24 16.20
CA ILE A 259 -12.87 4.84 15.43
C ILE A 259 -11.84 5.34 16.46
N LEU A 260 -10.67 4.71 16.46
CA LEU A 260 -9.57 5.14 17.30
C LEU A 260 -9.06 6.46 16.74
N GLY A 261 -9.12 7.51 17.57
CA GLY A 261 -8.63 8.83 17.18
C GLY A 261 -7.18 8.71 16.72
N THR A 262 -6.87 9.30 15.57
CA THR A 262 -5.49 9.45 15.10
C THR A 262 -4.65 9.97 16.27
N HIS A 263 -3.68 9.19 16.75
CA HIS A 263 -2.82 9.61 17.84
C HIS A 263 -2.29 11.00 17.52
N LYS A 264 -2.70 12.01 18.31
CA LYS A 264 -2.14 13.36 18.26
C LYS A 264 -0.72 13.31 18.82
N ASN A 265 0.20 12.77 18.03
CA ASN A 265 1.61 13.01 18.24
C ASN A 265 1.89 14.42 17.72
N LYS A 266 2.12 15.35 18.64
CA LYS A 266 2.57 16.71 18.31
C LYS A 266 3.89 16.53 17.54
N ASN A 267 3.85 16.86 16.25
CA ASN A 267 4.90 16.71 15.22
C ASN A 267 4.78 15.50 14.27
N ASN A 268 3.57 15.10 13.85
CA ASN A 268 3.42 14.16 12.73
C ASN A 268 3.07 14.88 11.40
N PRO A 269 3.93 14.85 10.36
CA PRO A 269 3.75 15.49 9.05
C PRO A 269 2.64 14.88 8.14
N SER A 270 1.71 14.10 8.69
CA SER A 270 0.61 13.43 7.97
C SER A 270 -0.41 14.36 7.24
N MET A 271 -0.18 15.67 7.19
CA MET A 271 -0.92 16.64 6.36
C MET A 271 -0.09 17.32 5.27
N ALA A 272 1.19 16.97 5.13
CA ALA A 272 2.03 17.57 4.10
C ALA A 272 1.56 17.16 2.70
N SER A 273 1.34 18.12 1.81
CA SER A 273 1.13 17.83 0.39
C SER A 273 2.45 17.43 -0.27
N VAL A 274 2.37 16.80 -1.45
CA VAL A 274 3.55 16.52 -2.29
C VAL A 274 4.38 17.79 -2.51
N ASP A 275 3.73 18.93 -2.77
CA ASP A 275 4.42 20.20 -3.01
C ASP A 275 5.10 20.75 -1.75
N GLN A 276 4.51 20.54 -0.56
CA GLN A 276 5.15 20.92 0.70
C GLN A 276 6.40 20.08 0.96
N ILE A 277 6.35 18.76 0.73
CA ILE A 277 7.55 17.91 0.85
C ILE A 277 8.62 18.31 -0.17
N LYS A 278 8.25 18.63 -1.42
CA LYS A 278 9.20 19.12 -2.43
C LYS A 278 9.86 20.43 -1.99
N ALA A 279 9.11 21.36 -1.41
CA ALA A 279 9.64 22.61 -0.88
C ALA A 279 10.61 22.39 0.29
N GLU A 280 10.29 21.47 1.21
CA GLU A 280 11.19 21.09 2.31
C GLU A 280 12.49 20.42 1.81
N ILE A 281 12.39 19.57 0.77
CA ILE A 281 13.56 19.02 0.08
C ILE A 281 14.41 20.14 -0.51
N ASP A 282 13.82 21.15 -1.16
CA ASP A 282 14.57 22.29 -1.72
C ASP A 282 15.29 23.10 -0.66
N LEU A 283 14.66 23.33 0.49
CA LEU A 283 15.27 24.02 1.63
C LEU A 283 16.45 23.22 2.20
N LEU A 284 16.24 21.92 2.44
CA LEU A 284 17.29 21.05 2.97
C LEU A 284 18.44 20.87 1.97
N ALA A 285 18.17 20.81 0.66
CA ALA A 285 19.21 20.77 -0.36
C ALA A 285 20.14 21.98 -0.28
N LYS A 286 19.57 23.18 -0.14
CA LYS A 286 20.35 24.43 0.01
C LYS A 286 21.18 24.42 1.29
N GLU A 287 20.61 23.99 2.41
CA GLU A 287 21.33 23.84 3.69
C GLU A 287 22.54 22.92 3.53
N LEU A 288 22.33 21.72 2.96
CA LEU A 288 23.38 20.71 2.81
C LEU A 288 24.42 21.09 1.75
N GLN A 289 24.03 21.81 0.69
CA GLN A 289 24.96 22.36 -0.30
C GLN A 289 25.96 23.32 0.35
N VAL A 290 25.48 24.23 1.22
CA VAL A 290 26.35 25.20 1.93
C VAL A 290 27.34 24.49 2.86
N GLU A 291 26.95 23.35 3.43
CA GLU A 291 27.78 22.54 4.33
C GLU A 291 28.67 21.51 3.61
N ASP A 292 28.68 21.45 2.28
CA ASP A 292 29.33 20.39 1.49
C ASP A 292 28.89 18.97 1.88
N LYS A 293 27.60 18.83 2.20
CA LYS A 293 26.94 17.58 2.62
C LYS A 293 25.80 17.17 1.71
N LEU A 294 25.63 17.81 0.55
CA LEU A 294 24.53 17.52 -0.37
C LEU A 294 24.49 16.04 -0.78
N THR A 295 25.64 15.39 -0.89
CA THR A 295 25.75 13.99 -1.29
C THR A 295 25.56 13.02 -0.12
N SER A 296 25.48 13.49 1.13
CA SER A 296 25.45 12.64 2.33
C SER A 296 24.04 12.07 2.63
N PRO A 297 23.78 10.78 2.39
CA PRO A 297 22.46 10.20 2.62
C PRO A 297 22.09 10.17 4.11
N THR A 298 23.08 10.03 5.00
CA THR A 298 22.82 10.02 6.45
C THR A 298 22.35 11.38 6.96
N GLU A 299 22.90 12.47 6.42
CA GLU A 299 22.46 13.82 6.78
C GLU A 299 21.08 14.14 6.20
N TRP A 300 20.84 13.74 4.96
CA TRP A 300 19.52 13.80 4.35
C TRP A 300 18.46 13.05 5.16
N ARG A 301 18.77 11.81 5.59
CA ARG A 301 17.86 11.01 6.38
C ARG A 301 17.59 11.61 7.76
N ARG A 302 18.65 11.97 8.50
CA ARG A 302 18.55 12.55 9.84
C ARG A 302 17.79 13.86 9.86
N ARG A 303 18.09 14.78 8.93
CA ARG A 303 17.44 16.10 8.88
C ARG A 303 16.08 16.05 8.21
N GLY A 304 15.90 15.18 7.22
CA GLY A 304 14.63 14.97 6.51
C GLY A 304 13.52 14.43 7.39
N ALA A 305 13.87 13.73 8.48
CA ALA A 305 12.92 13.26 9.49
C ALA A 305 12.06 14.39 10.10
N ARG A 306 12.59 15.63 10.18
CA ARG A 306 11.85 16.79 10.74
C ARG A 306 10.57 17.12 9.97
N PHE A 307 10.46 16.68 8.72
CA PHE A 307 9.28 16.84 7.86
C PHE A 307 8.76 15.48 7.34
N GLY A 308 9.19 14.37 7.92
CA GLY A 308 8.62 13.03 7.66
C GLY A 308 9.16 12.29 6.44
N LEU A 309 10.24 12.79 5.81
CA LEU A 309 10.77 12.21 4.57
C LEU A 309 10.98 10.69 4.60
N PRO A 310 11.54 10.08 5.67
CA PRO A 310 11.80 8.63 5.70
C PRO A 310 10.55 7.76 5.91
N GLY A 311 9.41 8.34 6.29
CA GLY A 311 8.20 7.58 6.65
C GLY A 311 7.06 7.69 5.65
N LEU A 312 7.24 8.41 4.53
CA LEU A 312 6.14 8.84 3.66
C LEU A 312 5.28 7.66 3.17
N ASP A 313 5.88 6.61 2.63
CA ASP A 313 5.23 5.42 2.07
C ASP A 313 4.99 4.29 3.07
N LEU A 314 5.44 4.43 4.32
CA LEU A 314 5.25 3.43 5.35
C LEU A 314 3.82 3.50 5.92
N PRO A 315 3.24 2.37 6.36
CA PRO A 315 1.93 2.36 7.03
C PRO A 315 1.84 3.35 8.19
N THR A 316 0.67 3.96 8.36
CA THR A 316 0.36 4.78 9.55
C THR A 316 0.45 3.98 10.85
N SER A 317 0.12 2.68 10.82
CA SER A 317 0.28 1.75 11.95
C SER A 317 1.73 1.61 12.42
N GLU A 318 2.68 1.82 11.52
CA GLU A 318 4.12 1.84 11.81
C GLU A 318 4.64 3.24 12.12
N GLY A 319 3.79 4.28 12.13
CA GLY A 319 4.19 5.68 12.31
C GLY A 319 4.53 6.42 11.01
N GLY A 320 4.32 5.80 9.85
CA GLY A 320 4.48 6.43 8.53
C GLY A 320 3.29 7.30 8.10
N SER A 321 3.32 7.79 6.85
CA SER A 321 2.27 8.64 6.27
C SER A 321 1.37 7.93 5.25
N ASN A 322 1.65 6.67 4.92
CA ASN A 322 0.89 5.82 3.99
C ASN A 322 0.61 6.50 2.63
N TRP A 323 1.61 7.21 2.10
CA TRP A 323 1.55 7.85 0.79
C TRP A 323 1.47 6.81 -0.32
N SER A 324 0.68 7.15 -1.34
CA SER A 324 0.48 6.30 -2.51
C SER A 324 1.75 6.28 -3.39
N ALA A 325 1.88 5.26 -4.23
CA ALA A 325 2.95 5.16 -5.22
C ALA A 325 2.97 6.37 -6.16
N GLU A 326 1.81 6.92 -6.55
CA GLU A 326 1.76 8.17 -7.34
C GLU A 326 2.40 9.36 -6.61
N GLN A 327 2.10 9.53 -5.32
CA GLN A 327 2.68 10.61 -4.50
C GLN A 327 4.19 10.42 -4.34
N MET A 328 4.61 9.19 -4.06
CA MET A 328 6.02 8.84 -3.89
C MET A 328 6.82 9.03 -5.17
N LEU A 329 6.26 8.68 -6.33
CA LEU A 329 6.86 8.90 -7.64
C LEU A 329 7.25 10.36 -7.85
N GLU A 330 6.38 11.30 -7.46
CA GLU A 330 6.66 12.74 -7.59
C GLU A 330 7.76 13.22 -6.62
N VAL A 331 7.86 12.65 -5.42
CA VAL A 331 8.93 12.96 -4.47
C VAL A 331 10.26 12.40 -4.94
N PHE A 332 10.30 11.15 -5.42
CA PHE A 332 11.51 10.54 -5.98
C PHE A 332 12.01 11.28 -7.21
N ARG A 333 11.11 11.68 -8.13
CA ARG A 333 11.46 12.53 -9.27
C ARG A 333 12.08 13.84 -8.82
N HIS A 334 11.49 14.50 -7.82
CA HIS A 334 12.03 15.73 -7.28
C HIS A 334 13.40 15.56 -6.61
N ALA A 335 13.57 14.49 -5.82
CA ALA A 335 14.85 14.15 -5.19
C ALA A 335 15.96 13.94 -6.24
N GLY A 336 15.65 13.23 -7.33
CA GLY A 336 16.60 13.00 -8.43
C GLY A 336 17.03 14.26 -9.18
N ARG A 337 16.23 15.33 -9.17
CA ARG A 337 16.63 16.64 -9.71
C ARG A 337 17.82 17.21 -8.92
N HIS A 338 17.81 17.07 -7.60
CA HIS A 338 18.90 17.53 -6.74
C HIS A 338 20.13 16.63 -6.85
N ASN A 339 20.01 15.37 -6.41
CA ASN A 339 21.10 14.42 -6.45
C ASN A 339 20.57 12.98 -6.30
N LEU A 340 21.14 12.04 -7.06
CA LEU A 340 20.63 10.67 -7.11
C LEU A 340 20.85 9.86 -5.83
N ASN A 341 21.69 10.33 -4.90
CA ASN A 341 21.87 9.71 -3.58
C ASN A 341 20.63 9.93 -2.67
N LEU A 342 19.81 10.97 -2.90
CA LEU A 342 18.63 11.24 -2.07
C LEU A 342 17.55 10.17 -2.21
N ARG A 343 17.50 9.45 -3.34
CA ARG A 343 16.49 8.38 -3.54
C ARG A 343 16.53 7.36 -2.41
N ASP A 344 17.69 7.15 -1.79
CA ASP A 344 17.90 6.15 -0.75
C ASP A 344 17.36 6.57 0.62
N VAL A 345 16.94 7.83 0.76
CA VAL A 345 16.42 8.36 2.02
C VAL A 345 14.92 8.60 2.00
N VAL A 346 14.31 8.69 0.81
CA VAL A 346 12.88 8.95 0.62
C VAL A 346 12.08 7.70 1.00
N GLY A 347 11.11 7.89 1.89
CA GLY A 347 10.28 6.80 2.41
C GLY A 347 11.09 5.72 3.13
N GLY A 348 10.45 4.56 3.29
CA GLY A 348 11.01 3.36 3.89
C GLY A 348 12.25 2.86 3.18
N ALA A 349 12.45 3.23 1.91
CA ALA A 349 13.57 2.78 1.08
C ALA A 349 13.83 1.27 1.26
N HIS A 350 15.06 0.86 1.49
CA HIS A 350 15.44 -0.54 1.71
C HIS A 350 15.03 -1.12 3.08
N GLY A 351 14.42 -0.34 3.97
CA GLY A 351 13.85 -0.81 5.22
C GLY A 351 12.42 -1.35 5.09
N ARG A 352 11.76 -1.16 3.94
CA ARG A 352 10.38 -1.66 3.70
C ARG A 352 10.19 -3.14 4.03
N PRO A 353 11.09 -4.08 3.69
CA PRO A 353 10.90 -5.50 4.04
C PRO A 353 10.82 -5.76 5.55
N ALA A 354 11.40 -4.90 6.39
CA ALA A 354 11.41 -5.07 7.84
C ALA A 354 10.01 -4.99 8.46
N ILE A 355 9.04 -4.32 7.82
CA ILE A 355 7.66 -4.22 8.33
C ILE A 355 6.94 -5.58 8.33
N LYS A 356 7.44 -6.57 7.58
CA LYS A 356 6.87 -7.92 7.52
C LYS A 356 7.41 -8.83 8.63
N LEU A 357 8.29 -8.32 9.48
CA LEU A 357 8.84 -9.04 10.62
C LEU A 357 8.18 -8.57 11.91
N GLU A 358 7.39 -9.45 12.52
CA GLU A 358 6.71 -9.18 13.78
C GLU A 358 7.65 -9.45 14.98
N SER A 359 8.69 -8.63 15.14
CA SER A 359 9.58 -8.69 16.31
C SER A 359 9.83 -7.29 16.89
N ASP A 360 10.12 -7.22 18.20
CA ASP A 360 10.47 -5.95 18.85
C ASP A 360 11.72 -5.32 18.24
N PHE A 361 12.65 -6.17 17.77
CA PHE A 361 13.84 -5.74 17.03
C PHE A 361 13.47 -5.02 15.73
N ALA A 362 12.59 -5.60 14.91
CA ALA A 362 12.15 -4.99 13.66
C ALA A 362 11.31 -3.72 13.89
N LYS A 363 10.39 -3.75 14.87
CA LYS A 363 9.60 -2.56 15.24
C LYS A 363 10.50 -1.39 15.65
N ALA A 364 11.50 -1.64 16.50
CA ALA A 364 12.48 -0.63 16.88
C ALA A 364 13.27 -0.10 15.67
N ALA A 365 13.71 -0.99 14.78
CA ALA A 365 14.44 -0.62 13.57
C ALA A 365 13.59 0.24 12.60
N VAL A 366 12.29 -0.05 12.47
CA VAL A 366 11.34 0.73 11.66
C VAL A 366 11.06 2.10 12.30
N GLN A 367 10.91 2.18 13.63
CA GLN A 367 10.78 3.47 14.31
C GLN A 367 12.04 4.33 14.14
N ASP A 368 13.23 3.74 14.31
CA ASP A 368 14.49 4.43 14.06
C ASP A 368 14.62 4.89 12.60
N LEU A 369 14.06 4.15 11.65
CA LEU A 369 14.04 4.57 10.24
C LEU A 369 13.22 5.85 10.07
N ILE A 370 12.00 5.86 10.60
CA ILE A 370 11.07 6.99 10.50
C ILE A 370 11.65 8.23 11.16
N ASP A 371 12.29 8.06 12.31
CA ASP A 371 12.98 9.12 13.03
C ASP A 371 14.31 9.56 12.39
N GLY A 372 14.70 8.95 11.26
CA GLY A 372 15.91 9.27 10.53
C GLY A 372 17.22 8.82 11.20
N ARG A 373 17.15 7.90 12.17
CA ARG A 373 18.29 7.31 12.87
C ARG A 373 18.81 6.03 12.22
N ALA A 374 17.94 5.27 11.53
CA ALA A 374 18.33 4.02 10.88
C ALA A 374 18.49 4.13 9.36
N TYR A 375 19.47 3.39 8.85
CA TYR A 375 19.74 3.28 7.43
C TYR A 375 19.94 1.82 7.06
N PHE A 376 19.34 1.39 5.96
CA PHE A 376 19.20 -0.03 5.64
C PHE A 376 19.97 -0.36 4.38
N ALA A 377 20.70 -1.46 4.43
CA ALA A 377 21.26 -2.11 3.26
C ALA A 377 20.46 -3.38 2.92
N VAL A 378 20.47 -3.75 1.64
CA VAL A 378 20.01 -5.07 1.17
C VAL A 378 21.23 -5.82 0.67
N ALA A 379 21.37 -7.09 1.06
CA ALA A 379 22.49 -7.92 0.68
C ALA A 379 22.03 -9.24 0.04
N ILE A 380 22.21 -9.35 -1.28
CA ILE A 380 21.82 -10.53 -2.06
C ILE A 380 22.89 -11.01 -3.03
N THR A 381 23.54 -10.07 -3.74
CA THR A 381 24.45 -10.35 -4.86
C THR A 381 25.69 -11.10 -4.41
N GLU A 382 26.13 -12.05 -5.24
CA GLU A 382 27.34 -12.86 -5.04
C GLU A 382 28.17 -12.93 -6.32
N GLU A 383 29.44 -13.31 -6.21
CA GLU A 383 30.36 -13.44 -7.36
C GLU A 383 29.84 -14.43 -8.41
N GLY A 384 29.25 -15.54 -7.98
CA GLY A 384 28.62 -16.54 -8.87
C GLY A 384 27.13 -16.30 -9.17
N ALA A 385 26.53 -15.26 -8.59
CA ALA A 385 25.08 -15.01 -8.69
C ALA A 385 24.76 -13.51 -8.63
N GLY A 386 24.80 -12.86 -9.80
CA GLY A 386 24.28 -11.51 -10.03
C GLY A 386 22.80 -11.55 -10.42
N THR A 387 22.50 -11.42 -11.72
CA THR A 387 21.14 -11.50 -12.27
C THR A 387 20.40 -12.79 -11.90
N HIS A 388 21.11 -13.92 -11.85
CA HIS A 388 20.51 -15.21 -11.49
C HIS A 388 20.48 -15.40 -9.96
N THR A 389 19.72 -14.55 -9.27
CA THR A 389 19.68 -14.50 -7.80
C THR A 389 19.24 -15.83 -7.18
N LYS A 390 18.39 -16.62 -7.85
CA LYS A 390 17.97 -17.95 -7.38
C LYS A 390 19.14 -18.95 -7.23
N ASN A 391 20.30 -18.65 -7.80
CA ASN A 391 21.52 -19.46 -7.74
C ASN A 391 22.59 -18.94 -6.75
N ILE A 392 22.24 -18.04 -5.82
CA ILE A 392 23.13 -17.67 -4.71
C ILE A 392 23.59 -18.91 -3.94
N GLN A 393 24.81 -18.89 -3.40
CA GLN A 393 25.45 -20.00 -2.69
C GLN A 393 25.50 -19.80 -1.18
N SER A 394 25.36 -18.56 -0.70
CA SER A 394 25.19 -18.32 0.75
C SER A 394 23.96 -19.08 1.23
N ARG A 395 24.07 -19.81 2.34
CA ARG A 395 23.03 -20.76 2.79
C ARG A 395 22.68 -20.60 4.26
N ALA A 396 21.43 -20.92 4.58
CA ALA A 396 20.98 -21.17 5.95
C ALA A 396 20.89 -22.68 6.22
N ILE A 397 21.24 -23.08 7.45
CA ILE A 397 20.99 -24.43 7.98
C ILE A 397 20.26 -24.25 9.31
N ARG A 398 19.26 -25.10 9.60
CA ARG A 398 18.54 -25.05 10.89
C ARG A 398 19.49 -25.38 12.05
N ASP A 399 19.41 -24.60 13.12
CA ASP A 399 20.15 -24.81 14.37
C ASP A 399 19.26 -24.41 15.56
N GLY A 400 18.69 -25.41 16.25
CA GLY A 400 17.72 -25.18 17.32
C GLY A 400 16.46 -24.45 16.82
N ASN A 401 16.12 -23.32 17.47
CA ASN A 401 15.02 -22.45 17.06
C ASN A 401 15.43 -21.40 16.00
N GLY A 402 16.70 -21.36 15.60
CA GLY A 402 17.26 -20.41 14.65
C GLY A 402 17.98 -21.07 13.47
N PHE A 403 19.02 -20.40 13.00
CA PHE A 403 19.79 -20.78 11.81
C PHE A 403 21.29 -20.54 11.99
N ARG A 404 22.08 -21.32 11.25
CA ARG A 404 23.50 -21.05 10.97
C ARG A 404 23.64 -20.59 9.52
N LEU A 405 24.19 -19.39 9.34
CA LEU A 405 24.42 -18.80 8.03
C LEU A 405 25.88 -18.94 7.63
N THR A 406 26.14 -19.25 6.36
CA THR A 406 27.50 -19.26 5.79
C THR A 406 27.48 -18.76 4.36
N GLY A 407 28.38 -17.83 4.04
CA GLY A 407 28.50 -17.30 2.70
C GLY A 407 29.19 -15.95 2.62
N SER A 408 29.08 -15.34 1.44
CA SER A 408 29.63 -14.02 1.17
C SER A 408 28.77 -13.29 0.16
N LYS A 409 28.60 -11.98 0.38
CA LYS A 409 27.90 -11.07 -0.53
C LYS A 409 28.87 -10.07 -1.13
N LEU A 410 28.50 -9.48 -2.27
CA LEU A 410 29.33 -8.53 -3.01
C LEU A 410 28.48 -7.41 -3.63
N TRP A 411 29.06 -6.23 -3.81
CA TRP A 411 28.45 -5.06 -4.48
C TRP A 411 27.16 -4.51 -3.84
N ASN A 412 27.04 -4.62 -2.52
CA ASN A 412 25.91 -4.07 -1.78
C ASN A 412 26.22 -2.62 -1.36
N ALA A 413 25.28 -1.71 -1.65
CA ALA A 413 25.40 -0.32 -1.25
C ALA A 413 25.05 -0.12 0.23
N ARG A 414 25.53 0.98 0.82
CA ARG A 414 25.21 1.53 2.15
C ARG A 414 25.85 0.81 3.33
N LEU A 415 26.61 -0.27 3.13
CA LEU A 415 27.05 -1.14 4.23
C LEU A 415 27.72 -0.41 5.40
N ARG A 416 28.63 0.56 5.16
CA ARG A 416 29.31 1.30 6.24
C ARG A 416 28.42 2.33 6.93
N GLN A 417 27.34 2.74 6.28
CA GLN A 417 26.38 3.70 6.83
C GLN A 417 25.14 3.02 7.42
N ALA A 418 24.94 1.74 7.09
CA ALA A 418 23.77 0.99 7.49
C ALA A 418 23.80 0.70 8.99
N THR A 419 22.66 0.85 9.64
CA THR A 419 22.39 0.33 10.98
C THR A 419 21.83 -1.09 10.92
N HIS A 420 21.15 -1.42 9.82
CA HIS A 420 20.53 -2.73 9.60
C HIS A 420 20.78 -3.25 8.17
N VAL A 421 20.80 -4.57 8.03
CA VAL A 421 20.97 -5.27 6.76
C VAL A 421 19.84 -6.28 6.59
N VAL A 422 19.16 -6.24 5.44
CA VAL A 422 18.30 -7.33 4.98
C VAL A 422 19.16 -8.30 4.17
N LEU A 423 19.48 -9.46 4.77
CA LEU A 423 20.38 -10.47 4.20
C LEU A 423 19.57 -11.62 3.60
N TYR A 424 19.82 -11.94 2.33
CA TYR A 424 19.20 -13.05 1.61
C TYR A 424 20.17 -14.22 1.45
N VAL A 425 19.72 -15.43 1.76
CA VAL A 425 20.50 -16.68 1.62
C VAL A 425 19.59 -17.79 1.05
N GLN A 426 20.16 -18.90 0.58
CA GLN A 426 19.38 -20.09 0.26
C GLN A 426 18.63 -20.58 1.50
N ALA A 427 17.38 -20.99 1.29
CA ALA A 427 16.50 -21.47 2.32
C ALA A 427 16.97 -22.81 2.92
N ALA A 428 16.69 -23.03 4.20
CA ALA A 428 17.01 -24.27 4.90
C ALA A 428 15.92 -25.35 4.71
N ASN A 429 14.85 -25.04 3.95
CA ASN A 429 13.69 -25.89 3.74
C ASN A 429 13.88 -27.00 2.69
N GLY A 430 15.07 -27.12 2.09
CA GLY A 430 15.40 -28.14 1.10
C GLY A 430 14.77 -27.94 -0.29
N ARG A 431 14.03 -26.84 -0.53
CA ARG A 431 13.43 -26.53 -1.84
C ARG A 431 14.47 -25.83 -2.73
N PRO A 432 14.86 -26.40 -3.89
CA PRO A 432 15.82 -25.78 -4.79
C PRO A 432 15.39 -24.38 -5.24
N GLY A 433 16.34 -23.43 -5.25
CA GLY A 433 16.11 -22.05 -5.72
C GLY A 433 15.26 -21.18 -4.80
N LYS A 434 14.81 -21.68 -3.63
CA LYS A 434 14.14 -20.88 -2.61
C LYS A 434 15.15 -20.18 -1.71
N GLN A 435 14.79 -18.97 -1.29
CA GLN A 435 15.64 -18.08 -0.51
C GLN A 435 14.94 -17.69 0.79
N THR A 436 15.71 -17.27 1.78
CA THR A 436 15.22 -16.81 3.08
C THR A 436 15.86 -15.45 3.38
N ALA A 437 15.07 -14.55 3.96
CA ALA A 437 15.48 -13.18 4.28
C ALA A 437 15.60 -12.99 5.80
N PHE A 438 16.66 -12.31 6.23
CA PHE A 438 16.90 -11.99 7.63
C PHE A 438 17.14 -10.49 7.81
N LEU A 439 16.54 -9.88 8.84
CA LEU A 439 16.89 -8.55 9.30
C LEU A 439 17.95 -8.64 10.39
N LEU A 440 19.13 -8.09 10.13
CA LEU A 440 20.26 -8.12 11.06
C LEU A 440 20.72 -6.70 11.39
N ALA A 441 21.23 -6.49 12.61
CA ALA A 441 22.01 -5.29 12.89
C ALA A 441 23.31 -5.33 12.06
N ALA A 442 23.76 -4.18 11.55
CA ALA A 442 24.97 -4.12 10.70
C ALA A 442 26.25 -4.55 11.44
N ASN A 443 26.24 -4.51 12.78
CA ASN A 443 27.31 -4.97 13.67
C ASN A 443 27.03 -6.35 14.30
N HIS A 444 26.10 -7.13 13.74
CA HIS A 444 25.77 -8.46 14.26
C HIS A 444 27.05 -9.32 14.41
N PRO A 445 27.27 -9.99 15.55
CA PRO A 445 28.44 -10.83 15.74
C PRO A 445 28.59 -11.88 14.62
N GLY A 446 29.79 -11.96 14.04
CA GLY A 446 30.07 -12.87 12.92
C GLY A 446 29.76 -12.32 11.53
N LEU A 447 29.23 -11.09 11.41
CA LEU A 447 29.04 -10.40 10.14
C LEU A 447 30.19 -9.43 9.87
N GLU A 448 31.00 -9.70 8.86
CA GLU A 448 32.14 -8.85 8.46
C GLU A 448 31.79 -8.04 7.21
N ILE A 449 31.99 -6.72 7.26
CA ILE A 449 31.86 -5.83 6.10
C ILE A 449 33.20 -5.72 5.37
N VAL A 450 33.18 -5.97 4.06
CA VAL A 450 34.34 -5.85 3.17
C VAL A 450 34.14 -4.67 2.23
N ASP A 451 34.99 -3.66 2.30
CA ASP A 451 34.81 -2.45 1.48
C ASP A 451 35.08 -2.68 -0.01
N ARG A 452 34.27 -1.99 -0.83
CA ARG A 452 34.39 -1.86 -2.28
C ARG A 452 34.08 -0.41 -2.65
N TYR A 453 34.45 -0.02 -3.86
CA TYR A 453 34.29 1.37 -4.31
C TYR A 453 33.60 1.40 -5.67
N ALA A 454 32.64 2.30 -5.83
CA ALA A 454 31.90 2.51 -7.05
C ALA A 454 32.26 3.87 -7.66
N HIS A 455 32.10 4.00 -8.98
CA HIS A 455 32.37 5.25 -9.69
C HIS A 455 31.28 6.31 -9.52
N GLY A 456 30.06 5.93 -9.16
CA GLY A 456 28.93 6.83 -8.94
C GLY A 456 28.23 6.48 -7.64
N LEU A 457 27.23 7.29 -7.30
CA LEU A 457 26.45 7.19 -6.06
C LEU A 457 27.37 7.28 -4.85
N THR A 458 28.39 8.13 -4.94
CA THR A 458 29.51 8.20 -3.99
C THR A 458 29.13 8.75 -2.63
N GLY A 459 27.88 9.21 -2.47
CA GLY A 459 27.28 9.43 -1.16
C GLY A 459 27.12 8.15 -0.36
N ASN A 460 27.04 7.00 -1.04
CA ASN A 460 26.92 5.69 -0.43
C ASN A 460 28.25 4.93 -0.41
N SER A 461 28.47 4.18 0.67
CA SER A 461 29.49 3.13 0.74
C SER A 461 29.07 1.93 -0.11
N PHE A 462 30.03 1.16 -0.61
CA PHE A 462 29.80 -0.09 -1.32
C PHE A 462 30.65 -1.18 -0.70
N GLY A 463 30.20 -2.41 -0.78
CA GLY A 463 30.97 -3.50 -0.20
C GLY A 463 30.38 -4.87 -0.37
N GLY A 464 30.95 -5.81 0.35
CA GLY A 464 30.49 -7.17 0.53
C GLY A 464 30.29 -7.49 2.00
N LEU A 465 29.72 -8.67 2.23
CA LEU A 465 29.58 -9.25 3.56
C LEU A 465 30.28 -10.60 3.56
N LYS A 466 30.87 -11.00 4.69
CA LYS A 466 31.31 -12.37 4.94
C LYS A 466 30.73 -12.82 6.27
N PHE A 467 30.30 -14.08 6.30
CA PHE A 467 29.76 -14.71 7.49
C PHE A 467 30.00 -16.22 7.38
N ASP A 468 30.48 -16.83 8.46
CA ASP A 468 30.78 -18.25 8.52
C ASP A 468 30.24 -18.83 9.82
N GLN A 469 29.40 -19.86 9.70
CA GLN A 469 28.66 -20.47 10.82
C GLN A 469 28.02 -19.45 11.78
N MET A 470 27.57 -18.30 11.26
CA MET A 470 26.98 -17.21 12.04
C MET A 470 25.58 -17.63 12.52
N TYR A 471 25.38 -17.66 13.84
CA TYR A 471 24.06 -17.97 14.41
C TYR A 471 23.10 -16.79 14.25
N VAL A 472 21.86 -17.06 13.86
CA VAL A 472 20.78 -16.08 13.74
C VAL A 472 19.51 -16.66 14.35
N GLY A 473 18.96 -15.98 15.35
CA GLY A 473 17.72 -16.38 16.03
C GLY A 473 16.45 -16.17 15.19
N PRO A 474 15.31 -16.76 15.61
CA PRO A 474 14.03 -16.62 14.91
C PRO A 474 13.51 -15.18 14.84
N GLU A 475 13.88 -14.32 15.79
CA GLU A 475 13.52 -12.89 15.86
C GLU A 475 14.02 -12.03 14.70
N HIS A 476 14.94 -12.59 13.90
CA HIS A 476 15.53 -11.95 12.72
C HIS A 476 14.94 -12.44 11.39
N LEU A 477 14.13 -13.51 11.39
CA LEU A 477 13.58 -14.11 10.17
C LEU A 477 12.43 -13.26 9.62
N ILE A 478 12.55 -12.72 8.41
CA ILE A 478 11.46 -11.99 7.74
C ILE A 478 10.62 -13.00 6.94
N GLY A 479 9.32 -13.09 7.26
CA GLY A 479 8.43 -14.10 6.67
C GLY A 479 8.77 -15.51 7.13
N GLU A 480 8.55 -16.52 6.28
CA GLU A 480 8.97 -17.90 6.55
C GLU A 480 10.23 -18.29 5.78
N ASP A 481 10.81 -19.44 6.16
CA ASP A 481 11.95 -20.02 5.47
C ASP A 481 11.56 -20.49 4.06
N GLY A 482 12.03 -19.75 3.05
CA GLY A 482 11.67 -19.93 1.65
C GLY A 482 10.94 -18.76 1.00
N ASP A 483 10.49 -17.78 1.79
CA ASP A 483 9.70 -16.64 1.30
C ASP A 483 10.58 -15.47 0.81
N GLY A 484 11.90 -15.55 1.03
CA GLY A 484 12.84 -14.50 0.70
C GLY A 484 12.81 -14.08 -0.78
N GLY A 485 12.55 -15.02 -1.69
CA GLY A 485 12.44 -14.70 -3.12
C GLY A 485 11.26 -13.75 -3.41
N ASP A 486 10.10 -14.07 -2.87
CA ASP A 486 8.87 -13.30 -3.09
C ASP A 486 8.97 -11.92 -2.41
N LEU A 487 9.57 -11.87 -1.21
CA LEU A 487 9.91 -10.62 -0.52
C LEU A 487 10.85 -9.73 -1.33
N PHE A 488 11.84 -10.32 -1.99
CA PHE A 488 12.78 -9.61 -2.84
C PHE A 488 12.07 -9.05 -4.08
N GLU A 489 11.29 -9.87 -4.78
CA GLU A 489 10.57 -9.49 -6.00
C GLU A 489 9.58 -8.33 -5.71
N GLU A 490 8.79 -8.42 -4.64
CA GLU A 490 7.86 -7.35 -4.24
C GLU A 490 8.57 -6.03 -3.93
N HIS A 491 9.63 -6.07 -3.13
CA HIS A 491 10.40 -4.87 -2.77
C HIS A 491 11.04 -4.22 -4.00
N PHE A 492 11.70 -5.03 -4.83
CA PHE A 492 12.43 -4.50 -5.99
C PHE A 492 11.51 -4.07 -7.12
N LEU A 493 10.32 -4.62 -7.25
CA LEU A 493 9.34 -4.10 -8.19
C LEU A 493 8.96 -2.66 -7.85
N TYR A 494 8.62 -2.38 -6.58
CA TYR A 494 8.34 -1.02 -6.12
C TYR A 494 9.58 -0.11 -6.24
N TRP A 495 10.74 -0.61 -5.81
CA TRP A 495 11.97 0.17 -5.82
C TRP A 495 12.45 0.54 -7.24
N ARG A 496 12.26 -0.35 -8.23
CA ARG A 496 12.54 -0.09 -9.66
C ARG A 496 11.70 1.04 -10.22
N LEU A 497 10.42 1.14 -9.84
CA LEU A 497 9.57 2.26 -10.22
C LEU A 497 10.10 3.57 -9.64
N MET A 498 10.37 3.59 -8.33
CA MET A 498 10.81 4.81 -7.62
C MET A 498 12.20 5.29 -8.07
N GLN A 499 13.16 4.39 -8.29
CA GLN A 499 14.48 4.79 -8.81
C GLN A 499 14.40 5.33 -10.25
N SER A 500 13.46 4.82 -11.06
CA SER A 500 13.25 5.31 -12.42
C SER A 500 12.69 6.73 -12.40
N ALA A 501 11.78 7.03 -11.47
CA ALA A 501 11.31 8.39 -11.25
C ALA A 501 12.46 9.34 -10.90
N ALA A 502 13.36 8.94 -10.00
CA ALA A 502 14.57 9.71 -9.67
C ALA A 502 15.51 9.89 -10.88
N ALA A 503 15.71 8.86 -11.71
CA ALA A 503 16.49 8.97 -12.94
C ALA A 503 15.86 10.00 -13.90
N ILE A 504 14.54 9.95 -14.09
CA ILE A 504 13.81 10.90 -14.93
C ILE A 504 14.04 12.34 -14.44
N GLY A 505 13.90 12.58 -13.14
CA GLY A 505 14.16 13.90 -12.54
C GLY A 505 15.60 14.37 -12.73
N CYS A 506 16.57 13.46 -12.63
CA CYS A 506 17.97 13.77 -12.92
C CYS A 506 18.17 14.21 -14.38
N GLY A 507 17.55 13.51 -15.33
CA GLY A 507 17.57 13.87 -16.75
C GLY A 507 16.89 15.22 -17.03
N GLU A 508 15.73 15.47 -16.41
CA GLU A 508 15.01 16.75 -16.50
C GLU A 508 15.90 17.92 -16.04
N ARG A 509 16.59 17.77 -14.89
CA ARG A 509 17.49 18.81 -14.40
C ARG A 509 18.68 19.03 -15.32
N ALA A 510 19.25 17.97 -15.91
CA ALA A 510 20.35 18.11 -16.86
C ALA A 510 19.95 18.94 -18.10
N LEU A 511 18.73 18.74 -18.63
CA LEU A 511 18.21 19.54 -19.75
C LEU A 511 17.93 21.00 -19.35
N GLU A 512 17.52 21.26 -18.12
CA GLU A 512 17.38 22.63 -17.62
C GLU A 512 18.72 23.35 -17.54
N VAL A 513 19.74 22.70 -16.98
CA VAL A 513 21.12 23.22 -16.91
C VAL A 513 21.68 23.44 -18.32
N MET A 514 21.39 22.53 -19.26
CA MET A 514 21.69 22.73 -20.69
C MET A 514 21.00 23.97 -21.26
N ALA A 515 19.71 24.15 -20.97
CA ALA A 515 18.93 25.29 -21.47
C ALA A 515 19.43 26.63 -20.89
N GLU A 516 19.78 26.67 -19.60
CA GLU A 516 20.45 27.81 -18.94
C GLU A 516 21.75 28.14 -19.68
N ARG A 517 22.62 27.14 -19.88
CA ARG A 517 23.91 27.29 -20.56
C ARG A 517 23.80 27.89 -21.96
N ILE A 518 22.88 27.38 -22.79
CA ILE A 518 22.79 27.84 -24.18
C ILE A 518 22.15 29.23 -24.29
N ARG A 519 21.35 29.66 -23.30
CA ARG A 519 20.81 31.03 -23.25
C ARG A 519 21.88 32.05 -22.90
N GLU A 520 22.79 31.73 -22.00
CA GLU A 520 23.75 32.69 -21.43
C GLU A 520 25.10 32.69 -22.13
N ARG A 521 25.56 31.55 -22.64
CA ARG A 521 26.90 31.45 -23.23
C ARG A 521 26.96 32.17 -24.57
N GLU A 522 27.83 33.18 -24.69
CA GLU A 522 28.04 33.90 -25.94
C GLU A 522 29.21 33.37 -26.78
N ALA A 523 28.97 32.95 -28.01
CA ALA A 523 30.04 32.67 -28.97
C ALA A 523 29.61 33.09 -30.37
N PHE A 524 30.56 33.31 -31.27
CA PHE A 524 30.28 33.70 -32.66
C PHE A 524 29.36 34.95 -32.77
N GLY A 525 29.45 35.89 -31.82
CA GLY A 525 28.67 37.14 -31.83
C GLY A 525 27.29 37.09 -31.14
N GLY A 526 27.07 36.19 -30.17
CA GLY A 526 25.89 36.22 -29.27
C GLY A 526 25.55 34.86 -28.65
N PRO A 527 24.37 34.67 -28.05
CA PRO A 527 23.99 33.43 -27.37
C PRO A 527 24.06 32.21 -28.29
N ILE A 528 24.72 31.13 -27.83
CA ILE A 528 24.83 29.88 -28.59
C ILE A 528 23.50 29.16 -28.77
N GLY A 529 22.49 29.49 -27.96
CA GLY A 529 21.13 28.96 -28.06
C GLY A 529 20.46 29.25 -29.41
N ARG A 530 20.95 30.21 -30.21
CA ARG A 530 20.45 30.42 -31.58
C ARG A 530 20.78 29.25 -32.53
N PHE A 531 21.73 28.39 -32.18
CA PHE A 531 22.08 27.24 -32.99
C PHE A 531 21.12 26.08 -32.74
N THR A 532 20.29 25.77 -33.73
CA THR A 532 19.21 24.77 -33.59
C THR A 532 19.71 23.36 -33.28
N HIS A 533 20.93 22.98 -33.69
CA HIS A 533 21.52 21.68 -33.33
C HIS A 533 21.75 21.52 -31.82
N LEU A 534 21.84 22.61 -31.04
CA LEU A 534 21.86 22.57 -29.57
C LEU A 534 20.46 22.51 -28.96
N GLN A 535 19.42 22.93 -29.69
CA GLN A 535 18.03 22.88 -29.21
C GLN A 535 17.39 21.50 -29.45
N GLN A 536 17.72 20.84 -30.57
CA GLN A 536 17.12 19.55 -30.96
C GLN A 536 17.24 18.47 -29.87
N PRO A 537 18.39 18.26 -29.22
CA PRO A 537 18.50 17.27 -28.14
C PRO A 537 17.59 17.56 -26.94
N ILE A 538 17.32 18.84 -26.63
CA ILE A 538 16.38 19.19 -25.55
C ILE A 538 14.98 18.68 -25.89
N GLY A 539 14.49 18.96 -27.11
CA GLY A 539 13.18 18.52 -27.56
C GLY A 539 13.05 17.00 -27.58
N GLU A 540 14.05 16.30 -28.11
CA GLU A 540 14.07 14.84 -28.20
C GLU A 540 14.08 14.18 -26.80
N GLN A 541 15.06 14.53 -25.96
CA GLN A 541 15.23 13.87 -24.67
C GLN A 541 14.13 14.26 -23.68
N LEU A 542 13.65 15.50 -23.70
CA LEU A 542 12.50 15.91 -22.87
C LEU A 542 11.23 15.13 -23.23
N THR A 543 11.01 14.87 -24.53
CA THR A 543 9.87 14.07 -24.98
C THR A 543 9.97 12.64 -24.48
N LYS A 544 11.14 12.01 -24.61
CA LYS A 544 11.42 10.66 -24.11
C LYS A 544 11.23 10.55 -22.59
N LEU A 545 11.74 11.51 -21.82
CA LEU A 545 11.55 11.57 -20.37
C LEU A 545 10.07 11.72 -19.99
N ARG A 546 9.30 12.53 -20.72
CA ARG A 546 7.85 12.67 -20.50
C ARG A 546 7.07 11.40 -20.82
N MET A 547 7.47 10.66 -21.87
CA MET A 547 6.89 9.35 -22.18
C MET A 547 7.14 8.36 -21.03
N ALA A 548 8.39 8.29 -20.53
CA ALA A 548 8.73 7.44 -19.39
C ALA A 548 7.95 7.84 -18.12
N LEU A 549 7.79 9.13 -17.86
CA LEU A 549 7.02 9.63 -16.71
C LEU A 549 5.53 9.28 -16.81
N ALA A 550 4.92 9.43 -17.99
CA ALA A 550 3.52 9.07 -18.20
C ALA A 550 3.29 7.58 -17.89
N LEU A 551 4.17 6.71 -18.39
CA LEU A 551 4.10 5.27 -18.12
C LEU A 551 4.38 4.94 -16.64
N SER A 552 5.26 5.70 -15.99
CA SER A 552 5.56 5.54 -14.55
C SER A 552 4.35 5.89 -13.68
N ARG A 553 3.59 6.93 -14.05
CA ARG A 553 2.34 7.27 -13.37
C ARG A 553 1.28 6.19 -13.56
N GLU A 554 1.21 5.58 -14.74
CA GLU A 554 0.32 4.44 -14.98
C GLU A 554 0.73 3.21 -14.15
N ALA A 555 2.02 2.87 -14.09
CA ALA A 555 2.51 1.81 -13.22
C ALA A 555 2.20 2.10 -11.74
N ALA A 556 2.41 3.34 -11.28
CA ALA A 556 2.07 3.77 -9.93
C ALA A 556 0.57 3.63 -9.62
N ARG A 557 -0.30 3.92 -10.59
CA ARG A 557 -1.76 3.68 -10.46
C ARG A 557 -2.09 2.21 -10.25
N TYR A 558 -1.42 1.32 -10.97
CA TYR A 558 -1.62 -0.10 -10.81
C TYR A 558 -1.13 -0.59 -9.44
N PHE A 559 0.00 -0.08 -8.96
CA PHE A 559 0.45 -0.28 -7.58
C PHE A 559 -0.61 0.13 -6.55
N ASP A 560 -1.13 1.35 -6.67
CA ASP A 560 -2.13 1.90 -5.75
C ASP A 560 -3.46 1.13 -5.77
N GLN A 561 -3.72 0.38 -6.85
CA GLN A 561 -4.89 -0.50 -7.00
C GLN A 561 -4.60 -1.95 -6.59
N GLY A 562 -3.36 -2.29 -6.20
CA GLY A 562 -2.93 -3.66 -5.91
C GLY A 562 -2.82 -4.57 -7.14
N ASN A 563 -2.78 -4.01 -8.34
CA ASN A 563 -2.68 -4.74 -9.60
C ASN A 563 -1.21 -4.87 -10.05
N TYR A 564 -0.43 -5.67 -9.33
CA TYR A 564 1.00 -5.83 -9.57
C TYR A 564 1.31 -6.47 -10.93
N ASP A 565 0.48 -7.40 -11.39
CA ASP A 565 0.63 -8.05 -12.71
C ASP A 565 0.58 -7.04 -13.87
N ALA A 566 -0.26 -6.00 -13.77
CA ALA A 566 -0.30 -4.93 -14.75
C ALA A 566 0.85 -3.91 -14.57
N ALA A 567 1.32 -3.72 -13.33
CA ALA A 567 2.43 -2.80 -13.05
C ALA A 567 3.77 -3.36 -13.54
N GLU A 568 4.03 -4.66 -13.36
CA GLU A 568 5.33 -5.28 -13.55
C GLU A 568 5.95 -5.07 -14.94
N PRO A 569 5.26 -5.36 -16.05
CA PRO A 569 5.80 -5.15 -17.40
C PRO A 569 6.15 -3.68 -17.65
N LEU A 570 5.34 -2.74 -17.14
CA LEU A 570 5.60 -1.31 -17.25
C LEU A 570 6.85 -0.92 -16.48
N VAL A 571 6.98 -1.35 -15.23
CA VAL A 571 8.15 -1.06 -14.38
C VAL A 571 9.44 -1.55 -15.03
N ASN A 572 9.45 -2.77 -15.58
CA ASN A 572 10.62 -3.32 -16.26
C ASN A 572 11.01 -2.44 -17.47
N GLY A 573 10.05 -2.08 -18.33
CA GLY A 573 10.29 -1.20 -19.48
C GLY A 573 10.80 0.19 -19.08
N ILE A 574 10.19 0.80 -18.06
CA ILE A 574 10.59 2.12 -17.56
C ILE A 574 11.99 2.06 -16.92
N LYS A 575 12.29 1.02 -16.14
CA LYS A 575 13.62 0.88 -15.51
C LYS A 575 14.73 0.72 -16.54
N ALA A 576 14.44 0.10 -17.67
CA ALA A 576 15.34 0.10 -18.81
C ALA A 576 15.43 1.49 -19.45
N GLU A 577 14.34 1.94 -20.06
CA GLU A 577 14.36 3.05 -20.99
C GLU A 577 14.43 4.42 -20.30
N GLY A 578 13.77 4.59 -19.15
CA GLY A 578 13.83 5.82 -18.37
C GLY A 578 15.25 6.19 -17.92
N VAL A 579 16.06 5.18 -17.56
CA VAL A 579 17.48 5.39 -17.21
C VAL A 579 18.31 5.76 -18.44
N GLU A 580 18.09 5.10 -19.58
CA GLU A 580 18.81 5.39 -20.83
C GLU A 580 18.46 6.79 -21.37
N PHE A 581 17.19 7.20 -21.26
CA PHE A 581 16.74 8.56 -21.60
C PHE A 581 17.38 9.62 -20.70
N ALA A 582 17.50 9.34 -19.40
CA ALA A 582 18.18 10.23 -18.47
C ALA A 582 19.69 10.35 -18.77
N LEU A 583 20.35 9.24 -19.15
CA LEU A 583 21.75 9.24 -19.59
C LEU A 583 21.94 10.08 -20.86
N ALA A 584 21.07 9.90 -21.85
CA ALA A 584 21.11 10.67 -23.10
C ALA A 584 20.87 12.17 -22.87
N ALA A 585 19.99 12.52 -21.93
CA ALA A 585 19.79 13.91 -21.49
C ALA A 585 21.05 14.52 -20.86
N CYS A 586 21.73 13.76 -19.98
CA CYS A 586 22.98 14.21 -19.35
C CYS A 586 24.11 14.34 -20.36
N ASP A 587 24.25 13.39 -21.30
CA ASP A 587 25.22 13.47 -22.39
C ASP A 587 25.02 14.73 -23.26
N ALA A 588 23.78 15.00 -23.66
CA ALA A 588 23.44 16.20 -24.43
C ALA A 588 23.82 17.48 -23.67
N ALA A 589 23.52 17.53 -22.37
CA ALA A 589 23.89 18.65 -21.52
C ALA A 589 25.41 18.82 -21.41
N MET A 590 26.17 17.74 -21.22
CA MET A 590 27.64 17.79 -21.17
C MET A 590 28.23 18.34 -22.46
N ARG A 591 27.79 17.84 -23.62
CA ARG A 591 28.26 18.32 -24.92
C ARG A 591 27.96 19.79 -25.15
N ALA A 592 26.80 20.29 -24.71
CA ALA A 592 26.46 21.71 -24.80
C ALA A 592 27.34 22.61 -23.91
N HIS A 593 27.92 22.06 -22.83
CA HIS A 593 28.86 22.78 -21.97
C HIS A 593 30.30 22.78 -22.51
N GLY A 594 30.63 21.91 -23.47
CA GLY A 594 31.99 21.75 -23.99
C GLY A 594 32.95 21.29 -22.89
N ALA A 595 34.16 21.88 -22.84
CA ALA A 595 35.16 21.53 -21.82
C ALA A 595 34.64 21.70 -20.37
N LEU A 596 33.76 22.69 -20.12
CA LEU A 596 33.15 22.90 -18.81
C LEU A 596 32.30 21.68 -18.39
N GLY A 597 31.63 21.02 -19.33
CA GLY A 597 30.81 19.83 -19.09
C GLY A 597 31.64 18.60 -18.71
N TYR A 598 32.94 18.61 -18.97
CA TYR A 598 33.90 17.58 -18.56
C TYR A 598 34.62 17.93 -17.24
N SER A 599 34.40 19.13 -16.71
CA SER A 599 34.99 19.60 -15.46
C SER A 599 34.13 19.22 -14.24
N ARG A 600 34.65 19.45 -13.03
CA ARG A 600 33.89 19.33 -11.77
C ARG A 600 33.13 20.60 -11.38
N GLU A 601 33.20 21.65 -12.20
CA GLU A 601 32.50 22.93 -11.93
C GLU A 601 31.00 22.84 -12.23
N VAL A 602 30.57 21.78 -12.93
CA VAL A 602 29.17 21.44 -13.16
C VAL A 602 28.96 19.96 -12.83
N ASP A 603 27.82 19.64 -12.22
CA ASP A 603 27.53 18.29 -11.70
C ASP A 603 27.16 17.25 -12.77
N LEU A 604 27.25 17.58 -14.05
CA LEU A 604 26.82 16.70 -15.15
C LEU A 604 27.63 15.39 -15.21
N GLY A 605 28.93 15.45 -14.96
CA GLY A 605 29.77 14.25 -14.89
C GLY A 605 29.39 13.33 -13.72
N ASP A 606 28.95 13.91 -12.60
CA ASP A 606 28.50 13.18 -11.42
C ASP A 606 27.16 12.49 -11.71
N ARG A 607 26.22 13.21 -12.34
CA ARG A 607 24.93 12.68 -12.79
C ARG A 607 25.09 11.48 -13.72
N VAL A 608 26.00 11.56 -14.70
CA VAL A 608 26.30 10.42 -15.59
C VAL A 608 26.83 9.24 -14.80
N ARG A 609 27.80 9.43 -13.90
CA ARG A 609 28.36 8.35 -13.07
C ARG A 609 27.29 7.70 -12.19
N ASP A 610 26.41 8.49 -11.59
CA ASP A 610 25.31 8.02 -10.75
C ASP A 610 24.28 7.22 -11.55
N LEU A 611 23.90 7.71 -12.74
CA LEU A 611 22.98 7.01 -13.65
C LEU A 611 23.57 5.71 -14.22
N MET A 612 24.89 5.65 -14.43
CA MET A 612 25.56 4.40 -14.80
C MET A 612 25.42 3.34 -13.70
N GLY A 613 25.41 3.74 -12.43
CA GLY A 613 25.05 2.86 -11.32
C GLY A 613 23.63 2.30 -11.47
N LEU A 614 22.66 3.17 -11.78
CA LEU A 614 21.26 2.77 -12.03
C LEU A 614 21.10 1.91 -13.27
N ARG A 615 21.95 2.08 -14.28
CA ARG A 615 21.91 1.26 -15.49
C ARG A 615 22.24 -0.21 -15.20
N ILE A 616 23.02 -0.47 -14.16
CA ILE A 616 23.56 -1.78 -13.80
C ILE A 616 22.83 -2.40 -12.60
N ALA A 617 22.59 -1.61 -11.56
CA ALA A 617 22.03 -2.08 -10.29
C ALA A 617 20.55 -2.46 -10.41
N ASP A 618 20.09 -3.29 -9.46
CA ASP A 618 18.69 -3.70 -9.29
C ASP A 618 18.06 -4.37 -10.52
N GLY A 619 18.89 -4.88 -11.44
CA GLY A 619 18.50 -5.36 -12.75
C GLY A 619 19.04 -4.44 -13.84
N THR A 620 19.97 -4.96 -14.64
CA THR A 620 20.54 -4.19 -15.75
C THR A 620 19.44 -3.80 -16.74
N THR A 621 19.64 -2.70 -17.47
CA THR A 621 18.67 -2.30 -18.52
C THR A 621 18.45 -3.41 -19.55
N ASP A 622 19.46 -4.22 -19.83
CA ASP A 622 19.36 -5.39 -20.73
C ASP A 622 18.48 -6.51 -20.16
N VAL A 623 18.64 -6.84 -18.87
CA VAL A 623 17.79 -7.83 -18.20
C VAL A 623 16.35 -7.36 -18.15
N MET A 624 16.12 -6.08 -17.89
CA MET A 624 14.78 -5.50 -17.88
C MET A 624 14.11 -5.58 -19.26
N ARG A 625 14.83 -5.29 -20.35
CA ARG A 625 14.33 -5.48 -21.72
C ARG A 625 14.01 -6.95 -22.02
N MET A 626 14.89 -7.86 -21.59
CA MET A 626 14.65 -9.30 -21.73
C MET A 626 13.37 -9.72 -21.00
N THR A 627 13.14 -9.21 -19.79
CA THR A 627 11.90 -9.45 -19.04
C THR A 627 10.68 -8.91 -19.80
N VAL A 628 10.73 -7.69 -20.35
CA VAL A 628 9.62 -7.14 -21.16
C VAL A 628 9.28 -8.05 -22.35
N VAL A 629 10.29 -8.55 -23.06
CA VAL A 629 10.07 -9.48 -24.18
C VAL A 629 9.39 -10.75 -23.69
N ARG A 630 9.89 -11.32 -22.59
CA ARG A 630 9.35 -12.55 -22.00
C ARG A 630 7.90 -12.38 -21.53
N ASP A 631 7.58 -11.26 -20.89
CA ASP A 631 6.24 -11.01 -20.36
C ASP A 631 5.24 -10.78 -21.51
N ALA A 632 5.67 -10.14 -22.60
CA ALA A 632 4.82 -9.83 -23.74
C ALA A 632 4.61 -11.02 -24.71
N TYR A 633 5.63 -11.86 -24.89
CA TYR A 633 5.63 -12.89 -25.93
C TYR A 633 5.81 -14.33 -25.42
N GLY A 634 6.14 -14.50 -24.14
CA GLY A 634 6.40 -15.81 -23.55
C GLY A 634 7.88 -16.21 -23.59
N HIS A 635 8.15 -17.48 -23.28
CA HIS A 635 9.51 -18.02 -23.16
C HIS A 635 10.09 -18.57 -24.46
N ASP A 636 9.31 -18.66 -25.53
CA ASP A 636 9.68 -19.30 -26.79
C ASP A 636 10.87 -18.59 -27.46
N LEU A 637 10.87 -17.25 -27.50
CA LEU A 637 11.98 -16.46 -28.03
C LEU A 637 13.29 -16.71 -27.26
N TRP A 638 13.19 -16.96 -25.95
CA TRP A 638 14.34 -17.34 -25.12
C TRP A 638 14.77 -18.79 -25.37
N GLN A 639 13.80 -19.72 -25.47
CA GLN A 639 14.06 -21.13 -25.76
C GLN A 639 14.79 -21.29 -27.09
N MET A 640 14.38 -20.55 -28.14
CA MET A 640 15.07 -20.54 -29.44
C MET A 640 16.54 -20.11 -29.35
N ALA A 641 16.91 -19.27 -28.38
CA ALA A 641 18.29 -18.82 -28.20
C ALA A 641 19.19 -19.86 -27.50
N ILE A 642 18.60 -20.76 -26.70
CA ILE A 642 19.33 -21.80 -25.95
C ILE A 642 19.24 -23.18 -26.61
N GLU A 643 18.15 -23.45 -27.33
CA GLU A 643 17.97 -24.63 -28.16
C GLU A 643 18.72 -24.39 -29.47
N THR A 644 20.02 -24.64 -29.46
CA THR A 644 20.77 -24.80 -30.70
C THR A 644 20.06 -25.88 -31.52
N ASN A 645 19.58 -25.52 -32.71
CA ASN A 645 19.28 -26.43 -33.81
C ASN A 645 20.52 -27.30 -34.07
N THR A 646 20.71 -28.34 -33.28
CA THR A 646 21.58 -29.44 -33.66
C THR A 646 20.74 -30.15 -34.72
N PRO A 647 21.15 -30.16 -36.00
CA PRO A 647 20.46 -30.98 -36.97
C PRO A 647 20.48 -32.40 -36.41
N GLN A 648 19.29 -32.98 -36.20
CA GLN A 648 19.21 -34.41 -35.98
C GLN A 648 19.89 -35.06 -37.18
N SER A 649 21.07 -35.63 -36.96
CA SER A 649 21.73 -36.44 -37.97
C SER A 649 20.88 -37.70 -38.14
N ASP A 650 20.22 -37.78 -39.30
CA ASP A 650 19.57 -39.01 -39.82
C ASP A 650 20.56 -40.19 -39.91
#